data_AF-A0A8S9NZM6-F1
#
_entry.id   AF-A0A8S9NZM6-F1
#
_cell.length_a   1.000
_cell.length_b   1.000
_cell.length_c   1.000
_cell.angle_alpha   90.00
_cell.angle_beta   90.00
_cell.angle_gamma   90.00
#
_symmetry.space_group_name_H-M   'P 1'
#
loop_
_entity.id
_entity.type
_entity.pdbx_description
1 polymer ?
#
loop_
_entity_poly.entity_id
_entity_poly.type
_entity_poly.pdbx_seq_one_letter_code
_entity_poly.pdbx_strand_id
1 'polypeptide(L)'
;MATLDKELLLLILQYLREEKYKETVHRLESESGCYFNMLYFEELVTQGKWDEMEKYLFGFTKIEDNQQSMKIFFEIRKHKYLEALDKRDHAKAVDILRKDLRFYAPFSEGLFKEMALLLTLDDFRENPKLSMYEKDTESERGVLFRDLEKLIKDNPLFRDKLEFPAIKTSRLRTLINHSLNWQHKLCKNPRPKPEFDTLFVDHICNQPIAARAASPAISHPNIAAEVLSPHGPAPGATIPAAPGAPVRRRRSASSSAGSAILMAPQTPSGHMENQTADSNNPLKRPRPCETSQEVGNILPVSYSGHPHGHNTLSPDDLPKVVATTLPQGSPVTSMEFHPVQQILLLVGTIGGDVFLWDVGARKKISEKCFDVWKLDACSKELQESLNTDKTASVNHVAWSPDGTLFGVAYSKNIVHIYSFCRDNAVISHLEIEAHRGSVNHIAFSYPNEQLYVVTCGDDRLIKVWDAATGATRFTFEGHEAPVFSVCPHQKENIQFVFSAATDGKVRTWLYDELGARGTYDAPGHSLIRMAYSSDGTRLFSCGTNKEGESFLVEWDESEGSIQRTYDGLGQRAAGIVQFDTTKNRFLAAGDESTVKIWDMNNTNILTNIHADGGLPASPCVRFNREGILLAVSTSDNGVKILATDDGFRLLRTAENRSLAFKVPGGGGFGSSSANAGITMADQSTSFSATKKNEVRTLADGKPRTSNFSTEVSTSWKVTEITEPSQCYSLRLPDNVTVKKVSRLIYTNSGFGVLALASNAEHKLWKWQNSDPNLDGKATANAAHPVLWKPKSGIMMINETSDKNPEQAIPCLALSNNDAYLVSASGGKISLFNMATFKCMATCMPPPPAATFLAFHPSENNIIGIGFEDSSIQIYNLRTSEVGAILKGHRNRITGLAFSLALNILVSSGADSQLCVWGMAGWEKRSSMYLKASKGRSMPAASDTRVQFHQNEIHLLVVNETQIAIYDAQKLDCLKLWFRWEATSPITSGTYSGDSQSIFVSSEDGTVYVFTASNLRLRCRINPTAYLPSDPSSRVYPLVIAAHPSESNQFGVGLSNGHVYVVEPSESEGTWGTSPPGSIDNFKSFA
;
A
#
# COMPACT_ATOMS: atom_id res chain seq x y z
N MET A 1 -8.17 15.51 -6.90
CA MET A 1 -9.60 15.84 -6.69
C MET A 1 -9.81 17.06 -5.77
N ALA A 2 -8.91 17.36 -4.82
CA ALA A 2 -9.06 18.41 -3.79
C ALA A 2 -9.48 19.82 -4.26
N THR A 3 -9.33 20.19 -5.54
CA THR A 3 -9.81 21.47 -6.07
C THR A 3 -11.33 21.62 -5.99
N LEU A 4 -12.10 20.54 -6.17
CA LEU A 4 -13.56 20.58 -6.14
C LEU A 4 -14.07 20.84 -4.72
N ASP A 5 -13.41 20.24 -3.72
CA ASP A 5 -13.71 20.44 -2.30
C ASP A 5 -13.33 21.86 -1.85
N LYS A 6 -12.18 22.40 -2.31
CA LYS A 6 -11.81 23.81 -2.06
C LYS A 6 -12.83 24.78 -2.66
N GLU A 7 -13.32 24.55 -3.89
CA GLU A 7 -14.38 25.38 -4.48
C GLU A 7 -15.70 25.31 -3.69
N LEU A 8 -16.08 24.13 -3.19
CA LEU A 8 -17.29 23.95 -2.39
C LEU A 8 -17.16 24.61 -1.00
N LEU A 9 -16.02 24.47 -0.34
CA LEU A 9 -15.73 25.12 0.94
C LEU A 9 -15.75 26.65 0.82
N LEU A 10 -15.20 27.22 -0.27
CA LEU A 10 -15.26 28.66 -0.54
C LEU A 10 -16.70 29.14 -0.79
N LEU A 11 -17.54 28.35 -1.48
CA LEU A 11 -18.97 28.64 -1.64
C LEU A 11 -19.73 28.61 -0.31
N ILE A 12 -19.39 27.69 0.61
CA ILE A 12 -19.99 27.61 1.95
C ILE A 12 -19.53 28.79 2.82
N LEU A 13 -18.23 29.12 2.82
CA LEU A 13 -17.68 30.29 3.51
C LEU A 13 -18.30 31.60 3.01
N GLN A 14 -18.52 31.74 1.70
CA GLN A 14 -19.26 32.87 1.12
C GLN A 14 -20.69 32.92 1.67
N TYR A 15 -21.43 31.80 1.65
CA TYR A 15 -22.81 31.76 2.13
C TYR A 15 -22.93 32.08 3.63
N LEU A 16 -22.07 31.51 4.48
CA LEU A 16 -22.05 31.84 5.92
C LEU A 16 -21.70 33.32 6.17
N ARG A 17 -20.91 33.95 5.29
CA ARG A 17 -20.62 35.39 5.32
C ARG A 17 -21.79 36.24 4.82
N GLU A 18 -22.53 35.80 3.80
CA GLU A 18 -23.78 36.42 3.32
C GLU A 18 -24.88 36.39 4.40
N GLU A 19 -25.04 35.26 5.09
CA GLU A 19 -26.00 35.07 6.21
C GLU A 19 -25.48 35.55 7.58
N LYS A 20 -24.30 36.20 7.63
CA LYS A 20 -23.67 36.84 8.82
C LYS A 20 -23.26 35.93 9.99
N TYR A 21 -23.09 34.62 9.79
CA TYR A 21 -22.64 33.67 10.82
C TYR A 21 -21.13 33.76 11.13
N LYS A 22 -20.69 34.90 11.68
CA LYS A 22 -19.26 35.23 11.90
C LYS A 22 -18.45 34.13 12.59
N GLU A 23 -18.90 33.62 13.74
CA GLU A 23 -18.13 32.61 14.50
C GLU A 23 -17.97 31.31 13.69
N THR A 24 -19.03 30.87 13.01
CA THR A 24 -19.01 29.69 12.14
C THR A 24 -18.09 29.88 10.94
N VAL A 25 -18.02 31.09 10.36
CA VAL A 25 -17.06 31.43 9.31
C VAL A 25 -15.63 31.25 9.83
N HIS A 26 -15.27 31.88 10.95
CA HIS A 26 -13.88 31.86 11.44
C HIS A 26 -13.45 30.47 11.94
N ARG A 27 -14.37 29.71 12.53
CA ARG A 27 -14.12 28.31 12.89
C ARG A 27 -13.85 27.47 11.63
N LEU A 28 -14.71 27.57 10.61
CA LEU A 28 -14.52 26.86 9.33
C LEU A 28 -13.27 27.33 8.57
N GLU A 29 -12.91 28.61 8.63
CA GLU A 29 -11.63 29.12 8.10
C GLU A 29 -10.46 28.38 8.77
N SER A 30 -10.44 28.27 10.11
CA SER A 30 -9.38 27.59 10.86
C SER A 30 -9.35 26.06 10.71
N GLU A 31 -10.52 25.40 10.60
CA GLU A 31 -10.61 23.94 10.46
C GLU A 31 -10.34 23.47 9.02
N SER A 32 -10.66 24.28 8.01
CA SER A 32 -10.39 23.98 6.60
C SER A 32 -9.01 24.43 6.11
N GLY A 33 -8.37 25.39 6.79
CA GLY A 33 -7.10 25.99 6.41
C GLY A 33 -7.09 26.63 5.00
N CYS A 34 -8.26 26.91 4.42
CA CYS A 34 -8.45 27.22 3.00
C CYS A 34 -8.34 28.71 2.63
N TYR A 35 -8.66 29.61 3.57
CA TYR A 35 -8.58 31.07 3.42
C TYR A 35 -8.23 31.69 4.78
N PHE A 36 -7.24 32.59 4.82
CA PHE A 36 -6.78 33.26 6.04
C PHE A 36 -7.32 34.69 6.10
N ASN A 37 -8.09 35.01 7.13
CA ASN A 37 -8.81 36.27 7.24
C ASN A 37 -8.00 37.33 8.00
N MET A 38 -7.16 38.08 7.29
CA MET A 38 -6.25 39.07 7.89
C MET A 38 -6.96 40.11 8.77
N LEU A 39 -8.17 40.55 8.40
CA LEU A 39 -8.95 41.53 9.17
C LEU A 39 -9.47 40.96 10.51
N TYR A 40 -9.79 39.67 10.56
CA TYR A 40 -10.15 38.99 11.81
C TYR A 40 -8.91 38.75 12.68
N PHE A 41 -7.78 38.44 12.08
CA PHE A 41 -6.49 38.34 12.78
C PHE A 41 -6.07 39.69 13.39
N GLU A 42 -6.28 40.79 12.66
CA GLU A 42 -6.11 42.17 13.16
C GLU A 42 -7.05 42.49 14.34
N GLU A 43 -8.33 42.11 14.23
CA GLU A 43 -9.31 42.24 15.32
C GLU A 43 -8.88 41.46 16.58
N LEU A 44 -8.35 40.25 16.44
CA LEU A 44 -7.87 39.43 17.57
C LEU A 44 -6.59 40.01 18.22
N VAL A 45 -5.65 40.52 17.41
CA VAL A 45 -4.41 41.15 17.91
C VAL A 45 -4.71 42.47 18.63
N THR A 46 -5.52 43.34 18.04
CA THR A 46 -5.90 44.62 18.66
C THR A 46 -6.70 44.43 19.95
N GLN A 47 -7.64 43.47 19.99
CA GLN A 47 -8.35 43.09 21.22
C GLN A 47 -7.44 42.37 22.25
N GLY A 48 -6.28 41.85 21.85
CA GLY A 48 -5.35 41.12 22.72
C GLY A 48 -5.82 39.73 23.12
N LYS A 49 -6.62 39.08 22.26
CA LYS A 49 -7.18 37.74 22.47
C LYS A 49 -6.17 36.65 22.09
N TRP A 50 -5.03 36.65 22.75
CA TRP A 50 -3.86 35.85 22.38
C TRP A 50 -4.14 34.35 22.23
N ASP A 51 -5.03 33.77 23.04
CA ASP A 51 -5.33 32.33 22.98
C ASP A 51 -6.31 31.96 21.84
N GLU A 52 -7.27 32.82 21.49
CA GLU A 52 -8.09 32.67 20.27
C GLU A 52 -7.23 32.86 19.02
N MET A 53 -6.27 33.80 19.09
CA MET A 53 -5.34 34.16 18.02
C MET A 53 -4.34 33.04 17.71
N GLU A 54 -3.67 32.47 18.72
CA GLU A 54 -2.83 31.28 18.56
C GLU A 54 -3.66 30.11 18.01
N LYS A 55 -4.89 29.89 18.51
CA LYS A 55 -5.78 28.81 18.02
C LYS A 55 -6.18 28.98 16.55
N TYR A 56 -6.52 30.20 16.10
CA TYR A 56 -6.83 30.47 14.70
C TYR A 56 -5.60 30.23 13.82
N LEU A 57 -4.42 30.71 14.25
CA LEU A 57 -3.15 30.55 13.53
C LEU A 57 -2.73 29.08 13.39
N PHE A 58 -2.94 28.24 14.42
CA PHE A 58 -2.66 26.80 14.37
C PHE A 58 -3.45 26.04 13.28
N GLY A 59 -4.56 26.59 12.79
CA GLY A 59 -5.29 26.06 11.62
C GLY A 59 -4.57 26.23 10.28
N PHE A 60 -3.54 27.08 10.23
CA PHE A 60 -2.80 27.41 9.02
C PHE A 60 -1.31 27.08 9.08
N THR A 61 -0.69 27.16 10.27
CA THR A 61 0.71 26.77 10.49
C THR A 61 1.03 26.46 11.96
N LYS A 62 2.01 25.60 12.19
CA LYS A 62 2.61 25.27 13.49
C LYS A 62 3.98 25.93 13.64
N ILE A 63 4.49 25.94 14.87
CA ILE A 63 5.80 26.54 15.25
C ILE A 63 6.96 25.93 14.44
N GLU A 64 6.86 24.64 14.11
CA GLU A 64 7.94 23.84 13.51
C GLU A 64 7.95 23.87 11.97
N ASP A 65 6.88 24.33 11.31
CA ASP A 65 6.72 24.16 9.85
C ASP A 65 7.79 24.91 9.03
N ASN A 66 8.14 26.13 9.44
CA ASN A 66 9.20 26.93 8.80
C ASN A 66 9.68 28.09 9.69
N GLN A 67 10.81 28.69 9.30
CA GLN A 67 11.47 29.77 10.05
C GLN A 67 10.63 31.05 10.18
N GLN A 68 9.69 31.33 9.28
CA GLN A 68 8.79 32.49 9.42
C GLN A 68 7.67 32.18 10.43
N SER A 69 7.08 30.97 10.39
CA SER A 69 6.13 30.50 11.40
C SER A 69 6.74 30.53 12.81
N MET A 70 7.99 30.07 12.96
CA MET A 70 8.73 30.15 14.23
C MET A 70 8.87 31.59 14.74
N LYS A 71 9.14 32.58 13.86
CA LYS A 71 9.20 34.01 14.23
C LYS A 71 7.83 34.58 14.61
N ILE A 72 6.77 34.20 13.89
CA ILE A 72 5.39 34.63 14.16
C ILE A 72 5.01 34.23 15.59
N PHE A 73 5.12 32.94 15.94
CA PHE A 73 4.82 32.48 17.29
C PHE A 73 5.76 33.05 18.36
N PHE A 74 7.05 33.26 18.04
CA PHE A 74 7.98 33.92 18.96
C PHE A 74 7.56 35.35 19.31
N GLU A 75 7.26 36.19 18.32
CA GLU A 75 6.88 37.59 18.55
C GLU A 75 5.53 37.73 19.27
N ILE A 76 4.55 36.87 18.96
CA ILE A 76 3.28 36.78 19.70
C ILE A 76 3.55 36.49 21.18
N ARG A 77 4.37 35.49 21.50
CA ARG A 77 4.66 35.06 22.88
C ARG A 77 5.52 36.06 23.64
N LYS A 78 6.46 36.71 22.94
CA LYS A 78 7.25 37.84 23.44
C LYS A 78 6.37 39.03 23.82
N HIS A 79 5.37 39.36 23.01
CA HIS A 79 4.41 40.42 23.34
C HIS A 79 3.45 40.02 24.47
N LYS A 80 2.92 38.79 24.46
CA LYS A 80 2.11 38.18 25.54
C LYS A 80 2.84 38.22 26.90
N TYR A 81 4.16 38.03 26.88
CA TYR A 81 5.06 38.17 28.03
C TYR A 81 5.25 39.62 28.48
N LEU A 82 5.54 40.56 27.57
CA LEU A 82 5.68 41.99 27.89
C LEU A 82 4.39 42.59 28.46
N GLU A 83 3.22 42.23 27.91
CA GLU A 83 1.93 42.62 28.50
C GLU A 83 1.75 42.11 29.94
N ALA A 84 2.27 40.92 30.26
CA ALA A 84 2.19 40.38 31.62
C ALA A 84 3.08 41.15 32.60
N LEU A 85 4.26 41.61 32.15
CA LEU A 85 5.13 42.49 32.93
C LEU A 85 4.50 43.88 33.15
N ASP A 86 3.94 44.50 32.12
CA ASP A 86 3.29 45.82 32.22
C ASP A 86 2.07 45.81 33.17
N LYS A 87 1.29 44.72 33.13
CA LYS A 87 0.19 44.45 34.07
C LYS A 87 0.67 44.01 35.46
N ARG A 88 1.99 43.97 35.71
CA ARG A 88 2.67 43.53 36.94
C ARG A 88 2.30 42.10 37.38
N ASP A 89 1.85 41.28 36.44
CA ASP A 89 1.55 39.87 36.67
C ASP A 89 2.80 39.00 36.42
N HIS A 90 3.77 39.15 37.32
CA HIS A 90 5.01 38.38 37.31
C HIS A 90 4.74 36.86 37.38
N ALA A 91 3.58 36.42 37.91
CA ALA A 91 3.20 35.01 37.94
C ALA A 91 2.87 34.47 36.55
N LYS A 92 2.05 35.19 35.76
CA LYS A 92 1.82 34.85 34.34
C LYS A 92 3.09 35.01 33.51
N ALA A 93 3.86 36.09 33.72
CA ALA A 93 5.11 36.31 32.99
C ALA A 93 6.11 35.16 33.18
N VAL A 94 6.31 34.68 34.42
CA VAL A 94 7.16 33.51 34.72
C VAL A 94 6.65 32.23 34.06
N ASP A 95 5.34 32.00 34.01
CA ASP A 95 4.81 30.76 33.40
C ASP A 95 4.92 30.77 31.88
N ILE A 96 4.68 31.92 31.23
CA ILE A 96 4.92 32.15 29.78
C ILE A 96 6.42 31.97 29.47
N LEU A 97 7.31 32.54 30.27
CA LEU A 97 8.76 32.38 30.09
C LEU A 97 9.19 30.91 30.20
N ARG A 98 8.63 30.18 31.16
CA ARG A 98 8.99 28.78 31.48
C ARG A 98 8.40 27.75 30.50
N LYS A 99 7.19 27.99 29.99
CA LYS A 99 6.48 27.08 29.06
C LYS A 99 6.68 27.49 27.60
N ASP A 100 6.25 28.70 27.27
CA ASP A 100 5.97 29.10 25.89
C ASP A 100 7.21 29.66 25.19
N LEU A 101 8.09 30.33 25.94
CA LEU A 101 9.34 30.92 25.44
C LEU A 101 10.57 30.00 25.65
N ARG A 102 10.54 29.08 26.62
CA ARG A 102 11.65 28.13 26.87
C ARG A 102 11.99 27.27 25.66
N PHE A 103 11.01 26.97 24.81
CA PHE A 103 11.20 26.28 23.53
C PHE A 103 12.20 27.00 22.59
N TYR A 104 12.27 28.33 22.67
CA TYR A 104 13.12 29.16 21.81
C TYR A 104 14.53 29.39 22.39
N ALA A 105 14.79 28.98 23.64
CA ALA A 105 16.09 29.15 24.29
C ALA A 105 17.30 28.55 23.53
N PRO A 106 17.19 27.39 22.84
CA PRO A 106 18.30 26.86 22.02
C PRO A 106 18.62 27.71 20.78
N PHE A 107 17.66 28.48 20.28
CA PHE A 107 17.78 29.26 19.03
C PHE A 107 18.28 30.69 19.28
N SER A 108 18.06 31.24 20.48
CA SER A 108 18.48 32.59 20.85
C SER A 108 18.76 32.72 22.34
N GLU A 109 19.77 32.02 22.84
CA GLU A 109 20.13 31.96 24.27
C GLU A 109 20.33 33.37 24.89
N GLY A 110 20.93 34.30 24.13
CA GLY A 110 21.10 35.70 24.54
C GLY A 110 19.78 36.44 24.76
N LEU A 111 18.80 36.29 23.87
CA LEU A 111 17.46 36.89 24.05
C LEU A 111 16.72 36.25 25.23
N PHE A 112 16.86 34.93 25.43
CA PHE A 112 16.23 34.26 26.58
C PHE A 112 16.83 34.75 27.91
N LYS A 113 18.15 34.98 27.97
CA LYS A 113 18.83 35.60 29.13
C LYS A 113 18.39 37.06 29.34
N GLU A 114 18.28 37.85 28.27
CA GLU A 114 17.76 39.22 28.36
C GLU A 114 16.31 39.25 28.86
N MET A 115 15.43 38.37 28.37
CA MET A 115 14.05 38.29 28.83
C MET A 115 13.97 37.84 30.30
N ALA A 116 14.82 36.91 30.74
CA ALA A 116 14.90 36.52 32.15
C ALA A 116 15.38 37.67 33.07
N LEU A 117 16.26 38.56 32.58
CA LEU A 117 16.67 39.78 33.29
C LEU A 117 15.52 40.80 33.42
N LEU A 118 14.53 40.81 32.52
CA LEU A 118 13.36 41.69 32.67
C LEU A 118 12.47 41.32 33.88
N LEU A 119 12.57 40.10 34.42
CA LEU A 119 11.90 39.72 35.67
C LEU A 119 12.57 40.32 36.92
N THR A 120 13.78 40.88 36.79
CA THR A 120 14.54 41.46 37.92
C THR A 120 14.51 42.99 37.96
N LEU A 121 13.75 43.63 37.07
CA LEU A 121 13.55 45.08 37.02
C LEU A 121 12.15 45.44 37.56
N ASP A 122 12.02 46.57 38.26
CA ASP A 122 10.73 47.09 38.74
C ASP A 122 9.90 47.75 37.60
N ASP A 123 10.56 48.22 36.54
CA ASP A 123 9.96 48.51 35.23
C ASP A 123 10.88 48.00 34.11
N PHE A 124 10.36 47.17 33.22
CA PHE A 124 11.13 46.60 32.10
C PHE A 124 11.57 47.65 31.07
N ARG A 125 10.97 48.86 31.09
CA ARG A 125 11.34 50.01 30.26
C ARG A 125 12.71 50.61 30.62
N GLU A 126 13.30 50.24 31.77
CA GLU A 126 14.69 50.59 32.11
C GLU A 126 15.72 49.92 31.18
N ASN A 127 15.32 48.87 30.44
CA ASN A 127 16.17 48.26 29.42
C ASN A 127 16.28 49.19 28.18
N PRO A 128 17.48 49.57 27.71
CA PRO A 128 17.66 50.49 26.59
C PRO A 128 17.17 49.98 25.22
N LYS A 129 16.77 48.71 25.10
CA LYS A 129 16.08 48.16 23.92
C LYS A 129 14.55 48.30 23.99
N LEU A 130 14.00 48.53 25.19
CA LEU A 130 12.56 48.59 25.48
C LEU A 130 12.13 49.95 26.04
N SER A 131 13.03 50.93 26.15
CA SER A 131 12.71 52.31 26.53
C SER A 131 11.82 53.05 25.53
N MET A 132 11.61 52.48 24.34
CA MET A 132 10.66 52.95 23.33
C MET A 132 9.26 52.31 23.45
N TYR A 133 9.08 51.34 24.36
CA TYR A 133 7.80 50.67 24.59
C TYR A 133 6.86 51.64 25.30
N GLU A 134 5.92 52.21 24.55
CA GLU A 134 5.07 53.29 25.06
C GLU A 134 4.12 52.81 26.16
N LYS A 135 3.39 53.75 26.76
CA LYS A 135 2.42 53.46 27.83
C LYS A 135 1.03 53.11 27.30
N ASP A 136 0.88 52.96 25.99
CA ASP A 136 -0.35 52.60 25.31
C ASP A 136 -0.22 51.21 24.66
N THR A 137 -0.91 50.24 25.25
CA THR A 137 -0.93 48.86 24.76
C THR A 137 -1.62 48.69 23.40
N GLU A 138 -2.52 49.60 22.99
CA GLU A 138 -3.15 49.52 21.67
C GLU A 138 -2.19 49.96 20.56
N SER A 139 -1.39 51.01 20.81
CA SER A 139 -0.30 51.43 19.92
C SER A 139 0.73 50.31 19.70
N GLU A 140 1.21 49.69 20.77
CA GLU A 140 2.18 48.58 20.72
C GLU A 140 1.63 47.34 19.99
N ARG A 141 0.35 47.01 20.16
CA ARG A 141 -0.32 45.95 19.38
C ARG A 141 -0.39 46.29 17.88
N GLY A 142 -0.59 47.56 17.53
CA GLY A 142 -0.55 48.06 16.15
C GLY A 142 0.85 48.06 15.52
N VAL A 143 1.92 48.17 16.33
CA VAL A 143 3.30 47.89 15.89
C VAL A 143 3.46 46.41 15.60
N LEU A 144 3.16 45.54 16.58
CA LEU A 144 3.24 44.08 16.43
C LEU A 144 2.48 43.57 15.21
N PHE A 145 1.24 44.02 14.98
CA PHE A 145 0.42 43.57 13.86
C PHE A 145 1.11 43.81 12.51
N ARG A 146 1.79 44.95 12.30
CA ARG A 146 2.48 45.25 11.03
C ARG A 146 3.66 44.32 10.77
N ASP A 147 4.40 43.94 11.82
CA ASP A 147 5.49 42.97 11.70
C ASP A 147 4.96 41.54 11.49
N LEU A 148 3.86 41.16 12.15
CA LEU A 148 3.19 39.87 11.92
C LEU A 148 2.57 39.79 10.52
N GLU A 149 1.92 40.84 10.03
CA GLU A 149 1.32 40.90 8.69
C GLU A 149 2.39 40.70 7.60
N LYS A 150 3.56 41.32 7.78
CA LYS A 150 4.73 41.12 6.92
C LYS A 150 5.25 39.68 6.99
N LEU A 151 5.45 39.13 8.19
CA LEU A 151 5.92 37.74 8.36
C LEU A 151 4.94 36.72 7.75
N ILE A 152 3.63 36.97 7.79
CA ILE A 152 2.59 36.12 7.18
C ILE A 152 2.63 36.23 5.64
N LYS A 153 2.79 37.44 5.08
CA LYS A 153 2.96 37.63 3.63
C LYS A 153 4.24 36.98 3.08
N ASP A 154 5.33 37.01 3.87
CA ASP A 154 6.61 36.37 3.55
C ASP A 154 6.59 34.83 3.78
N ASN A 155 5.53 34.26 4.36
CA ASN A 155 5.45 32.83 4.70
C ASN A 155 4.84 32.00 3.54
N PRO A 156 5.56 30.99 2.99
CA PRO A 156 5.08 30.21 1.84
C PRO A 156 3.70 29.55 2.03
N LEU A 157 3.34 29.18 3.26
CA LEU A 157 2.10 28.46 3.57
C LEU A 157 0.82 29.30 3.39
N PHE A 158 0.96 30.62 3.30
CA PHE A 158 -0.16 31.57 3.22
C PHE A 158 -0.38 32.14 1.81
N ARG A 159 0.58 31.98 0.89
CA ARG A 159 0.61 32.64 -0.43
C ARG A 159 -0.72 32.52 -1.20
N ASP A 160 -1.27 31.31 -1.28
CA ASP A 160 -2.50 31.01 -2.03
C ASP A 160 -3.77 30.97 -1.14
N LYS A 161 -3.72 31.67 0.00
CA LYS A 161 -4.76 31.70 1.05
C LYS A 161 -5.18 33.11 1.49
N LEU A 162 -4.43 34.15 1.14
CA LEU A 162 -4.69 35.54 1.58
C LEU A 162 -5.78 36.26 0.77
N GLU A 163 -5.99 35.88 -0.48
CA GLU A 163 -7.05 36.46 -1.33
C GLU A 163 -8.29 35.55 -1.36
N PHE A 164 -9.47 36.13 -1.10
CA PHE A 164 -10.74 35.41 -1.27
C PHE A 164 -11.19 35.53 -2.74
N PRO A 165 -11.43 34.42 -3.48
CA PRO A 165 -11.79 34.51 -4.89
C PRO A 165 -13.09 35.29 -5.13
N ALA A 166 -13.12 36.08 -6.22
CA ALA A 166 -14.24 36.93 -6.62
C ALA A 166 -15.44 36.13 -7.17
N ILE A 167 -16.05 35.30 -6.34
CA ILE A 167 -17.26 34.55 -6.66
C ILE A 167 -18.46 35.51 -6.65
N LYS A 168 -19.35 35.39 -7.64
CA LYS A 168 -20.58 36.19 -7.69
C LYS A 168 -21.46 35.89 -6.47
N THR A 169 -22.00 36.95 -5.86
CA THR A 169 -22.95 36.89 -4.74
C THR A 169 -24.10 35.92 -5.02
N SER A 170 -24.58 35.23 -3.98
CA SER A 170 -25.69 34.25 -4.00
C SER A 170 -25.53 33.03 -4.93
N ARG A 171 -24.32 32.71 -5.41
CA ARG A 171 -24.10 31.52 -6.27
C ARG A 171 -24.50 30.21 -5.58
N LEU A 172 -24.15 30.00 -4.30
CA LEU A 172 -24.57 28.79 -3.57
C LEU A 172 -26.08 28.78 -3.34
N ARG A 173 -26.68 29.89 -2.89
CA ARG A 173 -28.14 30.00 -2.69
C ARG A 173 -28.91 29.77 -4.00
N THR A 174 -28.36 30.17 -5.15
CA THR A 174 -28.91 29.88 -6.48
C THR A 174 -28.85 28.37 -6.82
N LEU A 175 -27.75 27.68 -6.52
CA LEU A 175 -27.61 26.23 -6.71
C LEU A 175 -28.55 25.44 -5.78
N ILE A 176 -28.66 25.86 -4.51
CA ILE A 176 -29.60 25.31 -3.53
C ILE A 176 -31.04 25.49 -4.03
N ASN A 177 -31.45 26.69 -4.44
CA ASN A 177 -32.77 26.94 -5.02
C ASN A 177 -33.02 26.11 -6.30
N HIS A 178 -32.00 25.89 -7.14
CA HIS A 178 -32.10 25.00 -8.30
C HIS A 178 -32.30 23.53 -7.93
N SER A 179 -31.77 23.07 -6.79
CA SER A 179 -32.05 21.73 -6.26
C SER A 179 -33.46 21.65 -5.67
N LEU A 180 -33.86 22.57 -4.78
CA LEU A 180 -35.19 22.59 -4.12
C LEU A 180 -36.36 22.72 -5.11
N ASN A 181 -36.13 23.20 -6.32
CA ASN A 181 -37.11 23.18 -7.42
C ASN A 181 -37.70 21.78 -7.74
N TRP A 182 -37.07 20.66 -7.35
CA TRP A 182 -37.73 19.34 -7.51
C TRP A 182 -38.89 19.14 -6.53
N GLN A 183 -38.78 19.62 -5.27
CA GLN A 183 -39.91 19.60 -4.32
C GLN A 183 -41.06 20.45 -4.87
N HIS A 184 -40.72 21.59 -5.46
CA HIS A 184 -41.71 22.48 -6.05
C HIS A 184 -42.43 21.88 -7.27
N LYS A 185 -41.76 21.03 -8.07
CA LYS A 185 -42.42 20.24 -9.15
C LYS A 185 -43.44 19.21 -8.65
N LEU A 186 -43.34 18.78 -7.39
CA LEU A 186 -44.26 17.81 -6.78
C LEU A 186 -45.41 18.48 -6.01
N CYS A 187 -45.38 19.81 -5.86
CA CYS A 187 -46.46 20.58 -5.24
C CYS A 187 -47.71 20.60 -6.14
N LYS A 188 -48.90 20.47 -5.53
CA LYS A 188 -50.19 20.42 -6.25
C LYS A 188 -50.54 21.67 -7.06
N ASN A 189 -49.87 22.80 -6.82
CA ASN A 189 -49.96 24.03 -7.61
C ASN A 189 -48.60 24.77 -7.56
N PRO A 190 -47.69 24.55 -8.52
CA PRO A 190 -46.41 25.26 -8.58
C PRO A 190 -46.59 26.73 -9.02
N ARG A 191 -45.77 27.62 -8.45
CA ARG A 191 -45.60 29.03 -8.82
C ARG A 191 -44.37 29.19 -9.73
N PRO A 192 -44.35 30.14 -10.68
CA PRO A 192 -43.19 30.33 -11.57
C PRO A 192 -41.93 30.87 -10.86
N LYS A 193 -42.08 31.40 -9.64
CA LYS A 193 -40.99 31.76 -8.72
C LYS A 193 -41.45 31.48 -7.28
N PRO A 194 -41.04 30.36 -6.66
CA PRO A 194 -41.11 30.20 -5.21
C PRO A 194 -40.01 30.99 -4.50
N GLU A 195 -40.34 31.56 -3.36
CA GLU A 195 -39.37 32.03 -2.37
C GLU A 195 -39.24 30.94 -1.29
N PHE A 196 -38.02 30.66 -0.85
CA PHE A 196 -37.69 29.62 0.12
C PHE A 196 -36.89 30.24 1.27
N ASP A 197 -37.52 30.30 2.46
CA ASP A 197 -36.92 30.90 3.66
C ASP A 197 -36.36 29.88 4.66
N THR A 198 -36.65 28.58 4.49
CA THR A 198 -36.15 27.51 5.36
C THR A 198 -35.52 26.38 4.55
N LEU A 199 -34.35 25.93 4.99
CA LEU A 199 -33.51 24.93 4.31
C LEU A 199 -33.72 23.50 4.85
N PHE A 200 -34.49 23.34 5.92
CA PHE A 200 -34.65 22.10 6.70
C PHE A 200 -36.13 21.71 6.93
N VAL A 201 -37.06 22.24 6.12
CA VAL A 201 -38.49 21.93 6.18
C VAL A 201 -39.00 21.72 4.75
N ASP A 202 -39.74 20.64 4.50
CA ASP A 202 -40.29 20.36 3.18
C ASP A 202 -41.24 21.46 2.69
N HIS A 203 -41.02 21.92 1.46
CA HIS A 203 -41.77 23.02 0.88
C HIS A 203 -43.22 22.62 0.52
N ILE A 204 -44.20 23.28 1.15
CA ILE A 204 -45.64 23.09 0.86
C ILE A 204 -46.20 24.35 0.19
N CYS A 205 -46.64 24.23 -1.06
CA CYS A 205 -47.42 25.28 -1.73
C CYS A 205 -48.83 25.40 -1.12
N ASN A 206 -49.09 26.47 -0.37
CA ASN A 206 -50.44 26.87 0.03
C ASN A 206 -51.35 27.06 -1.19
N GLN A 207 -52.57 26.53 -1.12
CA GLN A 207 -53.50 26.52 -2.26
C GLN A 207 -53.93 27.94 -2.69
N PRO A 208 -54.07 28.21 -3.99
CA PRO A 208 -54.65 29.44 -4.48
C PRO A 208 -56.18 29.44 -4.27
N ILE A 209 -56.69 30.38 -3.48
CA ILE A 209 -58.12 30.69 -3.44
C ILE A 209 -58.48 31.35 -4.78
N ALA A 210 -59.21 30.63 -5.64
CA ALA A 210 -59.34 30.96 -7.05
C ALA A 210 -60.74 31.49 -7.43
N ALA A 211 -60.79 32.77 -7.87
CA ALA A 211 -61.94 33.45 -8.50
C ALA A 211 -63.18 33.66 -7.57
N ARG A 212 -64.02 34.70 -7.70
CA ARG A 212 -64.26 35.79 -8.70
C ARG A 212 -65.09 36.89 -7.96
N ALA A 213 -65.35 38.13 -8.42
CA ALA A 213 -65.13 38.83 -9.69
C ALA A 213 -65.11 40.38 -9.49
N ALA A 214 -64.69 41.09 -10.56
CA ALA A 214 -65.05 42.45 -11.02
C ALA A 214 -65.56 43.57 -10.06
N SER A 215 -64.80 44.69 -10.05
CA SER A 215 -65.17 46.06 -10.51
C SER A 215 -66.63 46.55 -10.45
N PRO A 216 -66.91 47.83 -10.08
CA PRO A 216 -66.26 49.07 -10.59
C PRO A 216 -65.53 49.92 -9.50
N ALA A 217 -64.63 50.86 -9.80
CA ALA A 217 -64.87 52.27 -10.20
C ALA A 217 -65.94 52.99 -9.33
N ILE A 218 -65.71 54.18 -8.77
CA ILE A 218 -65.38 55.47 -9.45
C ILE A 218 -64.41 56.34 -8.61
N SER A 219 -63.87 57.39 -9.25
CA SER A 219 -62.91 58.38 -8.76
C SER A 219 -63.37 59.32 -7.63
N HIS A 220 -62.40 59.94 -6.96
CA HIS A 220 -62.39 61.26 -6.29
C HIS A 220 -63.73 61.88 -5.84
N PRO A 221 -63.80 62.24 -4.55
CA PRO A 221 -63.99 63.65 -4.19
C PRO A 221 -62.71 64.30 -3.64
N ASN A 222 -62.70 65.63 -3.56
CA ASN A 222 -61.83 66.38 -2.65
C ASN A 222 -62.57 66.49 -1.29
N ILE A 223 -62.45 67.65 -0.63
CA ILE A 223 -63.61 68.51 -0.32
C ILE A 223 -64.91 67.94 -0.98
N ALA A 224 -65.94 67.46 -0.26
CA ALA A 224 -66.20 67.55 1.19
C ALA A 224 -67.01 66.37 1.78
N ALA A 225 -66.99 66.29 3.12
CA ALA A 225 -67.99 65.74 4.07
C ALA A 225 -68.13 64.21 4.38
N GLU A 226 -67.51 63.80 5.50
CA GLU A 226 -68.13 63.24 6.74
C GLU A 226 -68.76 61.81 6.92
N VAL A 227 -68.21 61.07 7.92
CA VAL A 227 -68.85 60.46 9.14
C VAL A 227 -69.52 59.03 9.19
N LEU A 228 -68.85 58.12 9.94
CA LEU A 228 -69.26 57.07 10.94
C LEU A 228 -70.33 55.93 10.75
N SER A 229 -69.88 54.67 10.96
CA SER A 229 -70.48 53.56 11.79
C SER A 229 -71.62 52.62 11.20
N PRO A 230 -72.33 51.70 11.95
CA PRO A 230 -71.99 50.24 12.03
C PRO A 230 -73.13 49.14 11.98
N HIS A 231 -72.75 47.82 12.01
CA HIS A 231 -73.48 46.56 12.44
C HIS A 231 -74.54 45.75 11.59
N GLY A 232 -74.30 44.41 11.42
CA GLY A 232 -75.25 43.23 11.42
C GLY A 232 -76.31 43.01 10.29
N PRO A 233 -77.15 41.92 10.25
CA PRO A 233 -77.09 40.52 10.76
C PRO A 233 -77.50 39.38 9.71
N ALA A 234 -78.23 38.29 10.08
CA ALA A 234 -78.57 37.04 9.29
C ALA A 234 -80.07 36.56 9.53
N PRO A 235 -80.62 35.30 9.31
CA PRO A 235 -80.13 33.95 8.85
C PRO A 235 -81.10 33.00 8.01
N GLY A 236 -80.73 31.71 7.73
CA GLY A 236 -81.64 30.51 7.55
C GLY A 236 -81.82 29.85 6.13
N ALA A 237 -82.39 28.64 5.89
CA ALA A 237 -82.61 27.37 6.65
C ALA A 237 -83.25 26.18 5.81
N THR A 238 -83.28 24.92 6.33
CA THR A 238 -84.10 23.67 6.00
C THR A 238 -83.44 22.40 5.37
N ILE A 239 -83.89 21.16 5.76
CA ILE A 239 -83.26 19.82 5.46
C ILE A 239 -84.26 18.59 5.53
N PRO A 240 -84.32 17.69 4.51
CA PRO A 240 -84.73 16.24 4.61
C PRO A 240 -83.83 15.27 3.76
N ALA A 241 -83.90 13.92 3.67
CA ALA A 241 -84.44 12.75 4.45
C ALA A 241 -83.83 11.39 3.90
N ALA A 242 -84.36 10.18 4.25
CA ALA A 242 -83.88 8.80 3.88
C ALA A 242 -85.07 7.77 3.83
N PRO A 243 -84.97 6.39 3.78
CA PRO A 243 -83.88 5.37 3.60
C PRO A 243 -84.21 4.32 2.46
N GLY A 244 -83.82 3.01 2.32
CA GLY A 244 -82.85 2.05 2.93
C GLY A 244 -83.14 0.52 2.69
N ALA A 245 -82.16 -0.39 2.94
CA ALA A 245 -82.22 -1.89 3.07
C ALA A 245 -82.37 -2.81 1.79
N PRO A 246 -82.13 -4.17 1.81
CA PRO A 246 -81.55 -5.10 2.82
C PRO A 246 -80.59 -6.26 2.30
N VAL A 247 -80.25 -7.28 3.15
CA VAL A 247 -79.75 -8.68 2.90
C VAL A 247 -78.22 -9.02 3.15
N ARG A 248 -77.81 -10.31 3.16
CA ARG A 248 -76.78 -10.94 4.06
C ARG A 248 -75.67 -11.87 3.42
N ARG A 249 -74.53 -11.96 4.15
CA ARG A 249 -73.74 -13.19 4.60
C ARG A 249 -72.45 -13.72 3.88
N ARG A 250 -71.54 -14.23 4.74
CA ARG A 250 -70.34 -15.13 4.58
C ARG A 250 -68.96 -14.51 4.15
N ARG A 251 -67.82 -15.16 4.44
CA ARG A 251 -67.07 -15.26 5.75
C ARG A 251 -65.81 -16.19 5.68
N SER A 252 -64.62 -15.65 5.97
CA SER A 252 -63.37 -16.32 6.45
C SER A 252 -62.30 -15.22 6.73
N ALA A 253 -61.45 -15.14 7.77
CA ALA A 253 -61.05 -15.97 8.94
C ALA A 253 -60.16 -17.20 8.65
N SER A 254 -59.17 -17.59 9.49
CA SER A 254 -58.60 -17.05 10.77
C SER A 254 -57.03 -17.10 10.70
N SER A 255 -56.15 -16.93 11.72
CA SER A 255 -56.12 -16.91 13.21
C SER A 255 -54.88 -16.06 13.65
N SER A 256 -54.61 -15.47 14.83
CA SER A 256 -55.00 -15.58 16.27
C SER A 256 -54.43 -16.79 17.03
N ALA A 257 -53.95 -16.74 18.30
CA ALA A 257 -53.66 -15.70 19.32
C ALA A 257 -52.57 -16.27 20.29
N GLY A 258 -52.06 -15.68 21.39
CA GLY A 258 -52.31 -14.45 22.20
C GLY A 258 -51.06 -14.18 23.09
N SER A 259 -51.06 -13.57 24.28
CA SER A 259 -52.12 -12.94 25.10
C SER A 259 -51.59 -11.75 25.94
N ALA A 260 -52.48 -11.06 26.67
CA ALA A 260 -52.36 -9.79 27.41
C ALA A 260 -52.33 -10.02 28.95
N ILE A 261 -52.17 -9.09 29.92
CA ILE A 261 -51.76 -7.66 30.10
C ILE A 261 -51.57 -7.42 31.65
N LEU A 262 -51.11 -6.22 32.08
CA LEU A 262 -51.08 -5.57 33.45
C LEU A 262 -49.64 -5.32 33.95
N MET A 263 -49.24 -4.17 34.55
CA MET A 263 -49.92 -2.92 34.99
C MET A 263 -49.03 -1.66 34.73
N ALA A 264 -49.54 -0.45 35.01
CA ALA A 264 -48.91 0.89 34.82
C ALA A 264 -48.02 1.36 36.03
N PRO A 265 -47.49 2.61 36.15
CA PRO A 265 -47.36 3.79 35.24
C PRO A 265 -45.88 4.28 35.02
N GLN A 266 -45.49 5.04 33.98
CA GLN A 266 -45.70 6.49 33.69
C GLN A 266 -45.13 7.48 34.75
N THR A 267 -43.93 8.10 34.56
CA THR A 267 -43.61 9.45 33.94
C THR A 267 -43.65 10.66 34.91
N PRO A 268 -43.09 11.87 34.60
CA PRO A 268 -41.85 12.26 33.87
C PRO A 268 -41.05 13.45 34.53
N SER A 269 -40.11 14.05 33.77
CA SER A 269 -39.49 15.42 33.83
C SER A 269 -40.10 16.53 34.71
N GLY A 270 -39.35 17.56 35.19
CA GLY A 270 -37.94 17.96 34.97
C GLY A 270 -37.67 19.46 35.29
N HIS A 271 -36.58 20.04 34.75
CA HIS A 271 -36.19 21.48 34.69
C HIS A 271 -35.52 22.24 35.88
N MET A 272 -34.24 22.59 35.66
CA MET A 272 -33.56 23.92 35.74
C MET A 272 -33.32 24.75 37.04
N GLU A 273 -32.08 25.29 37.04
CA GLU A 273 -31.61 26.66 37.41
C GLU A 273 -30.93 26.99 38.76
N ASN A 274 -29.72 27.60 38.64
CA ASN A 274 -29.07 28.61 39.50
C ASN A 274 -28.67 28.20 40.97
N GLN A 275 -27.65 28.77 41.64
CA GLN A 275 -26.49 29.63 41.30
C GLN A 275 -25.51 29.65 42.51
N THR A 276 -24.18 29.82 42.29
CA THR A 276 -23.18 30.40 43.25
C THR A 276 -22.99 29.77 44.66
N ALA A 277 -21.93 30.00 45.45
CA ALA A 277 -20.50 30.31 45.23
C ALA A 277 -19.71 30.09 46.56
N ASP A 278 -18.40 30.36 46.51
CA ASP A 278 -17.45 30.65 47.61
C ASP A 278 -16.43 29.59 48.07
N SER A 279 -15.33 30.11 48.63
CA SER A 279 -13.99 29.51 48.66
C SER A 279 -13.39 29.46 50.07
N ASN A 280 -12.34 28.63 50.27
CA ASN A 280 -11.12 29.09 50.97
C ASN A 280 -9.91 28.14 50.80
N ASN A 281 -8.70 28.73 50.89
CA ASN A 281 -7.36 28.12 51.00
C ASN A 281 -6.76 28.63 52.37
N PRO A 282 -5.46 28.56 52.79
CA PRO A 282 -4.19 28.27 52.07
C PRO A 282 -3.10 27.47 52.88
N LEU A 283 -1.82 27.50 52.39
CA LEU A 283 -0.52 27.23 53.10
C LEU A 283 -0.07 25.73 53.20
N LYS A 284 1.22 25.34 53.14
CA LYS A 284 2.52 26.04 52.94
C LYS A 284 3.65 25.13 52.36
N ARG A 285 4.76 25.74 51.87
CA ARG A 285 6.02 25.15 51.29
C ARG A 285 7.10 24.88 52.38
N PRO A 286 8.26 24.16 52.18
CA PRO A 286 9.37 24.45 51.19
C PRO A 286 10.20 23.23 50.61
N ARG A 287 10.69 23.21 49.34
CA ARG A 287 12.00 23.59 48.70
C ARG A 287 13.23 22.60 48.77
N PRO A 288 14.21 22.64 47.80
CA PRO A 288 15.27 21.62 47.57
C PRO A 288 16.76 22.12 47.58
N CYS A 289 17.71 21.25 47.20
CA CYS A 289 19.16 21.44 46.85
C CYS A 289 19.51 20.36 45.78
N GLU A 290 20.35 20.46 44.73
CA GLU A 290 21.66 21.10 44.40
C GLU A 290 22.93 20.43 45.02
N THR A 291 24.13 20.31 44.40
CA THR A 291 24.66 20.25 42.98
C THR A 291 26.18 19.88 43.00
N SER A 292 26.70 19.03 42.09
CA SER A 292 28.14 18.93 41.61
C SER A 292 28.25 17.82 40.52
N GLN A 293 29.07 17.81 39.44
CA GLN A 293 30.42 18.32 39.06
C GLN A 293 31.60 17.45 39.60
N GLU A 294 32.63 17.04 38.82
CA GLU A 294 33.03 17.36 37.42
C GLU A 294 34.03 16.36 36.77
N VAL A 295 34.14 16.39 35.42
CA VAL A 295 35.27 16.01 34.49
C VAL A 295 36.01 14.65 34.63
N GLY A 296 36.26 13.85 33.58
CA GLY A 296 35.84 13.95 32.16
C GLY A 296 36.71 13.18 31.13
N ASN A 297 36.31 13.28 29.85
CA ASN A 297 37.04 12.96 28.60
C ASN A 297 37.33 11.48 28.18
N ILE A 298 36.54 10.94 27.24
CA ILE A 298 36.89 10.75 25.80
C ILE A 298 35.62 10.38 24.99
N LEU A 299 35.63 10.60 23.67
CA LEU A 299 34.46 10.65 22.78
C LEU A 299 33.88 9.28 22.34
N PRO A 300 32.55 9.16 22.20
CA PRO A 300 31.89 8.28 21.24
C PRO A 300 31.22 9.05 20.07
N VAL A 301 30.85 8.32 19.02
CA VAL A 301 30.34 8.83 17.73
C VAL A 301 28.87 9.28 17.80
N SER A 302 28.52 10.32 17.03
CA SER A 302 27.17 10.89 16.94
C SER A 302 26.11 9.91 16.41
N TYR A 303 25.04 9.71 17.18
CA TYR A 303 23.77 9.13 16.72
C TYR A 303 22.67 10.19 16.73
N SER A 304 21.89 10.27 15.66
CA SER A 304 20.78 11.22 15.52
C SER A 304 19.48 10.66 16.11
N GLY A 305 19.27 10.84 17.41
CA GLY A 305 17.98 10.56 18.06
C GLY A 305 17.07 11.79 18.04
N HIS A 306 15.88 11.67 17.44
CA HIS A 306 14.81 12.68 17.60
C HIS A 306 13.99 12.37 18.88
N PRO A 307 13.70 13.36 19.73
CA PRO A 307 12.86 13.18 20.91
C PRO A 307 11.38 13.05 20.55
N HIS A 308 10.60 12.39 21.41
CA HIS A 308 9.21 12.02 21.15
C HIS A 308 8.24 13.22 21.13
N GLY A 309 7.56 13.42 20.00
CA GLY A 309 6.23 14.01 19.95
C GLY A 309 5.15 12.92 20.14
N HIS A 310 3.94 13.31 20.54
CA HIS A 310 2.80 12.39 20.62
C HIS A 310 2.31 11.99 19.20
N ASN A 311 2.88 10.93 18.64
CA ASN A 311 2.49 10.42 17.34
C ASN A 311 1.12 9.72 17.39
N THR A 312 0.12 10.30 16.73
CA THR A 312 -1.06 9.54 16.26
C THR A 312 -0.67 8.65 15.09
N LEU A 313 0.05 7.55 15.38
CA LEU A 313 0.20 6.43 14.44
C LEU A 313 -1.19 5.91 14.05
N SER A 314 -1.36 5.50 12.79
CA SER A 314 -2.60 4.95 12.27
C SER A 314 -2.67 3.43 12.51
N PRO A 315 -3.83 2.78 12.37
CA PRO A 315 -3.90 1.31 12.33
C PRO A 315 -3.27 0.70 11.06
N ASP A 316 -2.67 1.50 10.17
CA ASP A 316 -1.91 1.04 9.00
C ASP A 316 -0.39 0.95 9.25
N ASP A 317 0.11 1.48 10.38
CA ASP A 317 1.49 1.33 10.85
C ASP A 317 1.82 -0.09 11.36
N LEU A 318 1.07 -1.11 10.90
CA LEU A 318 1.19 -2.53 11.26
C LEU A 318 1.63 -3.35 10.04
N PRO A 319 2.57 -4.30 10.18
CA PRO A 319 3.00 -5.16 9.08
C PRO A 319 1.90 -6.15 8.67
N LYS A 320 1.11 -5.76 7.65
CA LYS A 320 -0.04 -6.54 7.12
C LYS A 320 0.30 -7.35 5.85
N VAL A 321 1.31 -6.92 5.08
CA VAL A 321 1.65 -7.49 3.77
C VAL A 321 2.81 -8.48 3.91
N VAL A 322 2.67 -9.68 3.34
CA VAL A 322 3.75 -10.69 3.33
C VAL A 322 4.88 -10.22 2.39
N ALA A 323 6.08 -10.08 2.94
CA ALA A 323 7.28 -9.63 2.22
C ALA A 323 8.16 -10.79 1.72
N THR A 324 8.20 -11.89 2.48
CA THR A 324 8.90 -13.12 2.09
C THR A 324 8.36 -14.33 2.88
N THR A 325 8.50 -15.53 2.32
CA THR A 325 8.27 -16.80 3.01
C THR A 325 9.58 -17.58 3.08
N LEU A 326 9.97 -18.00 4.27
CA LEU A 326 11.20 -18.74 4.52
C LEU A 326 10.87 -20.25 4.57
N PRO A 327 11.39 -21.07 3.64
CA PRO A 327 11.13 -22.51 3.62
C PRO A 327 11.92 -23.19 4.74
N GLN A 328 11.24 -23.45 5.85
CA GLN A 328 11.88 -23.92 7.08
C GLN A 328 12.04 -25.45 7.10
N GLY A 329 10.97 -26.20 6.74
CA GLY A 329 10.94 -27.65 6.52
C GLY A 329 10.29 -28.44 7.67
N SER A 330 10.61 -28.07 8.91
CA SER A 330 10.06 -28.66 10.14
C SER A 330 9.14 -27.68 10.88
N PRO A 331 8.09 -28.16 11.59
CA PRO A 331 7.19 -27.28 12.35
C PRO A 331 7.93 -26.38 13.34
N VAL A 332 7.61 -25.09 13.32
CA VAL A 332 8.22 -24.06 14.18
C VAL A 332 7.53 -24.03 15.54
N THR A 333 8.31 -24.12 16.61
CA THR A 333 7.80 -24.12 18.00
C THR A 333 8.04 -22.78 18.70
N SER A 334 9.12 -22.09 18.35
CA SER A 334 9.52 -20.80 18.92
C SER A 334 10.40 -20.06 17.92
N MET A 335 10.30 -18.73 17.88
CA MET A 335 11.20 -17.88 17.09
C MET A 335 11.46 -16.57 17.84
N GLU A 336 12.50 -15.83 17.45
CA GLU A 336 12.80 -14.49 17.96
C GLU A 336 13.73 -13.70 17.02
N PHE A 337 13.48 -12.40 16.85
CA PHE A 337 14.38 -11.49 16.14
C PHE A 337 15.55 -11.06 17.03
N HIS A 338 16.75 -10.94 16.46
CA HIS A 338 17.92 -10.44 17.19
C HIS A 338 17.70 -8.97 17.64
N PRO A 339 17.94 -8.62 18.92
CA PRO A 339 17.54 -7.32 19.51
C PRO A 339 18.29 -6.08 19.00
N VAL A 340 19.24 -6.25 18.07
CA VAL A 340 20.04 -5.19 17.44
C VAL A 340 20.04 -5.37 15.92
N GLN A 341 20.27 -6.58 15.42
CA GLN A 341 20.27 -6.89 13.98
C GLN A 341 18.87 -7.34 13.52
N GLN A 342 18.00 -6.36 13.29
CA GLN A 342 16.56 -6.55 13.02
C GLN A 342 16.18 -7.42 11.81
N ILE A 343 17.14 -7.77 10.96
CA ILE A 343 16.97 -8.68 9.81
C ILE A 343 17.34 -10.13 10.14
N LEU A 344 17.81 -10.43 11.35
CA LEU A 344 18.19 -11.78 11.77
C LEU A 344 17.08 -12.40 12.62
N LEU A 345 16.60 -13.57 12.18
CA LEU A 345 15.56 -14.33 12.85
C LEU A 345 16.12 -15.68 13.30
N LEU A 346 16.02 -15.97 14.59
CA LEU A 346 16.31 -17.27 15.20
C LEU A 346 15.02 -18.09 15.22
N VAL A 347 15.07 -19.35 14.77
CA VAL A 347 13.92 -20.24 14.63
C VAL A 347 14.24 -21.61 15.22
N GLY A 348 13.48 -22.01 16.25
CA GLY A 348 13.50 -23.35 16.84
C GLY A 348 12.38 -24.23 16.27
N THR A 349 12.66 -25.53 16.12
CA THR A 349 11.71 -26.50 15.55
C THR A 349 11.40 -27.66 16.48
N ILE A 350 10.27 -28.34 16.20
CA ILE A 350 9.88 -29.57 16.90
C ILE A 350 10.87 -30.73 16.69
N GLY A 351 11.73 -30.68 15.65
CA GLY A 351 12.75 -31.71 15.38
C GLY A 351 14.04 -31.55 16.21
N GLY A 352 14.17 -30.47 16.99
CA GLY A 352 15.39 -30.15 17.74
C GLY A 352 16.36 -29.24 16.99
N ASP A 353 16.13 -29.05 15.70
CA ASP A 353 16.95 -28.19 14.84
C ASP A 353 16.66 -26.70 15.10
N VAL A 354 17.73 -25.92 15.22
CA VAL A 354 17.74 -24.47 15.40
C VAL A 354 18.41 -23.80 14.20
N PHE A 355 17.76 -22.76 13.68
CA PHE A 355 18.17 -22.08 12.46
C PHE A 355 18.30 -20.59 12.69
N LEU A 356 19.39 -20.01 12.20
CA LEU A 356 19.57 -18.57 12.10
C LEU A 356 19.38 -18.15 10.64
N TRP A 357 18.39 -17.31 10.38
CA TRP A 357 18.06 -16.79 9.06
C TRP A 357 18.49 -15.33 8.91
N ASP A 358 19.14 -15.01 7.78
CA ASP A 358 19.11 -13.67 7.22
C ASP A 358 17.79 -13.52 6.46
N VAL A 359 16.89 -12.69 7.01
CA VAL A 359 15.58 -12.41 6.41
C VAL A 359 15.70 -11.51 5.19
N GLY A 360 16.71 -10.61 5.16
CA GLY A 360 17.01 -9.78 4.01
C GLY A 360 17.55 -10.61 2.85
N ALA A 361 18.65 -11.32 3.06
CA ALA A 361 19.24 -12.20 2.03
C ALA A 361 18.46 -13.51 1.80
N ARG A 362 17.32 -13.72 2.50
CA ARG A 362 16.42 -14.88 2.43
C ARG A 362 17.15 -16.23 2.58
N LYS A 363 18.15 -16.29 3.45
CA LYS A 363 19.15 -17.37 3.51
C LYS A 363 19.38 -17.87 4.95
N LYS A 364 19.44 -19.19 5.12
CA LYS A 364 20.01 -19.82 6.33
C LYS A 364 21.48 -19.41 6.47
N ILE A 365 21.81 -18.73 7.57
CA ILE A 365 23.19 -18.41 7.99
C ILE A 365 23.82 -19.64 8.64
N SER A 366 23.11 -20.22 9.61
CA SER A 366 23.55 -21.36 10.40
C SER A 366 22.38 -22.29 10.68
N GLU A 367 22.69 -23.57 10.80
CA GLU A 367 21.81 -24.67 11.16
C GLU A 367 22.53 -25.47 12.26
N LYS A 368 21.83 -25.79 13.34
CA LYS A 368 22.33 -26.54 14.49
C LYS A 368 21.29 -27.58 14.87
N CYS A 369 21.56 -28.85 14.56
CA CYS A 369 20.78 -29.97 15.05
C CYS A 369 20.98 -30.13 16.56
N PHE A 370 20.02 -30.79 17.24
CA PHE A 370 20.22 -31.22 18.62
C PHE A 370 21.32 -32.30 18.69
N ASP A 371 22.35 -32.04 19.49
CA ASP A 371 23.46 -32.96 19.77
C ASP A 371 24.03 -32.69 21.18
N VAL A 372 24.55 -33.72 21.86
CA VAL A 372 24.96 -33.63 23.27
C VAL A 372 26.48 -33.59 23.37
N TRP A 373 27.02 -32.41 23.68
CA TRP A 373 28.45 -32.11 23.52
C TRP A 373 29.33 -32.83 24.55
N LYS A 374 28.78 -33.18 25.72
CA LYS A 374 29.49 -33.85 26.82
C LYS A 374 28.68 -34.99 27.43
N LEU A 375 28.32 -35.99 26.63
CA LEU A 375 27.53 -37.16 27.06
C LEU A 375 28.05 -37.85 28.34
N ASP A 376 29.38 -37.93 28.52
CA ASP A 376 30.03 -38.51 29.71
C ASP A 376 29.86 -37.68 31.00
N ALA A 377 29.49 -36.40 30.89
CA ALA A 377 29.24 -35.49 32.02
C ALA A 377 27.75 -35.35 32.38
N CYS A 378 26.85 -35.86 31.53
CA CYS A 378 25.41 -35.87 31.77
C CYS A 378 25.01 -36.81 32.91
N SER A 379 23.88 -36.54 33.56
CA SER A 379 23.27 -37.44 34.53
C SER A 379 22.85 -38.77 33.88
N LYS A 380 22.79 -39.83 34.70
CA LYS A 380 22.26 -41.14 34.26
C LYS A 380 20.81 -41.06 33.80
N GLU A 381 20.01 -40.19 34.43
CA GLU A 381 18.61 -39.95 34.11
C GLU A 381 18.47 -39.39 32.68
N LEU A 382 19.35 -38.45 32.30
CA LEU A 382 19.44 -37.92 30.94
C LEU A 382 19.98 -38.97 29.95
N GLN A 383 21.03 -39.72 30.32
CA GLN A 383 21.57 -40.79 29.46
C GLN A 383 20.52 -41.89 29.16
N GLU A 384 19.71 -42.30 30.14
CA GLU A 384 18.61 -43.25 29.94
C GLU A 384 17.49 -42.68 29.06
N SER A 385 17.16 -41.40 29.22
CA SER A 385 16.20 -40.69 28.35
C SER A 385 16.68 -40.61 26.89
N LEU A 386 17.97 -40.33 26.66
CA LEU A 386 18.59 -40.27 25.32
C LEU A 386 18.76 -41.66 24.67
N ASN A 387 18.98 -42.71 25.47
CA ASN A 387 19.01 -44.09 24.97
C ASN A 387 17.61 -44.61 24.58
N THR A 388 16.57 -44.11 25.24
CA THR A 388 15.16 -44.47 24.94
C THR A 388 14.64 -43.73 23.70
N ASP A 389 14.88 -42.42 23.62
CA ASP A 389 14.56 -41.60 22.46
C ASP A 389 15.64 -40.53 22.27
N LYS A 390 16.30 -40.55 21.11
CA LYS A 390 17.35 -39.60 20.74
C LYS A 390 16.82 -38.26 20.23
N THR A 391 15.53 -38.17 19.90
CA THR A 391 14.93 -36.92 19.46
C THR A 391 14.65 -35.99 20.65
N ALA A 392 14.71 -34.69 20.40
CA ALA A 392 14.33 -33.64 21.33
C ALA A 392 13.69 -32.51 20.54
N SER A 393 12.66 -31.86 21.08
CA SER A 393 12.05 -30.67 20.48
C SER A 393 12.63 -29.40 21.10
N VAL A 394 12.73 -28.32 20.32
CA VAL A 394 12.99 -26.99 20.88
C VAL A 394 11.68 -26.46 21.48
N ASN A 395 11.71 -26.07 22.76
CA ASN A 395 10.54 -25.53 23.46
C ASN A 395 10.54 -24.00 23.52
N HIS A 396 11.73 -23.38 23.59
CA HIS A 396 11.91 -21.94 23.49
C HIS A 396 13.32 -21.58 23.00
N VAL A 397 13.43 -20.51 22.22
CA VAL A 397 14.70 -19.83 21.91
C VAL A 397 14.68 -18.43 22.52
N ALA A 398 15.83 -17.93 22.97
CA ALA A 398 15.96 -16.57 23.50
C ALA A 398 17.32 -15.97 23.14
N TRP A 399 17.37 -14.69 22.77
CA TRP A 399 18.59 -13.89 22.65
C TRP A 399 18.96 -13.24 23.98
N SER A 400 20.26 -13.00 24.21
CA SER A 400 20.67 -12.02 25.21
C SER A 400 20.32 -10.61 24.72
N PRO A 401 19.92 -9.65 25.60
CA PRO A 401 19.50 -8.30 25.19
C PRO A 401 20.50 -7.49 24.34
N ASP A 402 21.79 -7.79 24.46
CA ASP A 402 22.90 -7.26 23.67
C ASP A 402 23.13 -8.02 22.34
N GLY A 403 22.62 -9.24 22.23
CA GLY A 403 22.64 -10.10 21.05
C GLY A 403 23.94 -10.87 20.80
N THR A 404 24.86 -10.95 21.78
CA THR A 404 26.11 -11.73 21.64
C THR A 404 25.94 -13.21 21.96
N LEU A 405 24.89 -13.59 22.69
CA LEU A 405 24.52 -14.97 22.99
C LEU A 405 23.07 -15.25 22.58
N PHE A 406 22.77 -16.51 22.30
CA PHE A 406 21.39 -17.02 22.33
C PHE A 406 21.33 -18.39 23.02
N GLY A 407 20.21 -18.63 23.70
CA GLY A 407 19.92 -19.84 24.45
C GLY A 407 18.80 -20.65 23.80
N VAL A 408 18.88 -21.97 23.93
CA VAL A 408 17.91 -22.94 23.40
C VAL A 408 17.49 -23.88 24.51
N ALA A 409 16.19 -23.93 24.80
CA ALA A 409 15.59 -24.87 25.74
C ALA A 409 14.98 -26.06 25.01
N TYR A 410 15.32 -27.28 25.42
CA TYR A 410 14.85 -28.52 24.81
C TYR A 410 13.84 -29.26 25.70
N SER A 411 13.09 -30.21 25.12
CA SER A 411 12.20 -31.13 25.87
C SER A 411 12.91 -32.29 26.57
N LYS A 412 14.25 -32.34 26.49
CA LYS A 412 15.13 -33.09 27.38
C LYS A 412 15.69 -32.15 28.45
N ASN A 413 16.39 -32.69 29.45
CA ASN A 413 17.00 -31.94 30.57
C ASN A 413 17.96 -30.78 30.17
N ILE A 414 18.27 -30.56 28.88
CA ILE A 414 19.40 -29.76 28.40
C ILE A 414 18.97 -28.35 27.95
N VAL A 415 19.83 -27.38 28.26
CA VAL A 415 19.93 -26.07 27.61
C VAL A 415 21.27 -25.96 26.89
N HIS A 416 21.25 -25.46 25.65
CA HIS A 416 22.45 -24.98 24.96
C HIS A 416 22.49 -23.46 24.93
N ILE A 417 23.69 -22.90 25.10
CA ILE A 417 24.00 -21.49 24.87
C ILE A 417 25.01 -21.44 23.73
N TYR A 418 24.71 -20.63 22.73
CA TYR A 418 25.56 -20.34 21.58
C TYR A 418 26.04 -18.90 21.65
N SER A 419 27.29 -18.66 21.25
CA SER A 419 27.79 -17.31 20.98
C SER A 419 27.63 -16.95 19.52
N PHE A 420 27.20 -15.72 19.27
CA PHE A 420 26.99 -15.14 17.96
C PHE A 420 27.97 -13.98 17.75
N CYS A 421 28.87 -14.13 16.78
CA CYS A 421 29.87 -13.11 16.44
C CYS A 421 29.42 -12.24 15.27
N ARG A 422 29.94 -11.01 15.19
CA ARG A 422 29.60 -10.02 14.14
C ARG A 422 29.83 -10.50 12.70
N ASP A 423 30.68 -11.50 12.50
CA ASP A 423 30.92 -12.14 11.20
C ASP A 423 29.85 -13.21 10.85
N ASN A 424 28.69 -13.15 11.50
CA ASN A 424 27.58 -14.10 11.41
C ASN A 424 27.93 -15.55 11.81
N ALA A 425 29.00 -15.76 12.57
CA ALA A 425 29.42 -17.08 13.05
C ALA A 425 28.67 -17.50 14.33
N VAL A 426 28.23 -18.77 14.38
CA VAL A 426 27.53 -19.38 15.53
C VAL A 426 28.40 -20.48 16.15
N ILE A 427 28.88 -20.22 17.37
CA ILE A 427 29.82 -21.07 18.12
C ILE A 427 29.11 -21.66 19.33
N SER A 428 29.33 -22.95 19.61
CA SER A 428 28.88 -23.60 20.85
C SER A 428 29.61 -22.98 22.05
N HIS A 429 28.87 -22.37 22.99
CA HIS A 429 29.45 -21.73 24.17
C HIS A 429 29.32 -22.63 25.40
N LEU A 430 28.09 -22.93 25.81
CA LEU A 430 27.79 -23.72 27.00
C LEU A 430 26.71 -24.78 26.78
N GLU A 431 26.85 -25.90 27.49
CA GLU A 431 25.84 -26.95 27.62
C GLU A 431 25.54 -27.11 29.12
N ILE A 432 24.26 -27.07 29.48
CA ILE A 432 23.78 -27.05 30.86
C ILE A 432 22.68 -28.11 31.00
N GLU A 433 22.86 -29.09 31.89
CA GLU A 433 21.75 -29.95 32.32
C GLU A 433 20.92 -29.20 33.37
N ALA A 434 19.83 -28.58 32.92
CA ALA A 434 19.12 -27.56 33.67
C ALA A 434 18.03 -28.13 34.60
N HIS A 435 17.16 -29.01 34.09
CA HIS A 435 15.98 -29.50 34.82
C HIS A 435 15.81 -31.01 34.67
N ARG A 436 15.14 -31.67 35.63
CA ARG A 436 14.70 -33.06 35.45
C ARG A 436 13.42 -33.08 34.62
N GLY A 437 13.50 -33.54 33.37
CA GLY A 437 12.40 -33.50 32.41
C GLY A 437 12.54 -32.36 31.39
N SER A 438 11.42 -31.88 30.86
CA SER A 438 11.41 -30.82 29.84
C SER A 438 11.89 -29.48 30.41
N VAL A 439 12.72 -28.75 29.65
CA VAL A 439 13.00 -27.33 29.91
C VAL A 439 12.01 -26.51 29.08
N ASN A 440 11.01 -25.92 29.73
CA ASN A 440 9.82 -25.36 29.08
C ASN A 440 10.01 -23.90 28.62
N HIS A 441 10.94 -23.17 29.25
CA HIS A 441 11.27 -21.80 28.91
C HIS A 441 12.71 -21.44 29.28
N ILE A 442 13.25 -20.43 28.59
CA ILE A 442 14.55 -19.81 28.84
C ILE A 442 14.42 -18.30 28.59
N ALA A 443 15.04 -17.50 29.45
CA ALA A 443 15.15 -16.04 29.33
C ALA A 443 16.52 -15.57 29.84
N PHE A 444 17.02 -14.45 29.32
CA PHE A 444 18.23 -13.79 29.83
C PHE A 444 17.85 -12.63 30.78
N SER A 445 18.72 -12.33 31.74
CA SER A 445 18.55 -11.22 32.67
C SER A 445 19.91 -10.64 33.08
N TYR A 446 19.94 -9.40 33.54
CA TYR A 446 21.16 -8.69 33.96
C TYR A 446 21.16 -8.30 35.46
N PRO A 447 20.89 -9.22 36.42
CA PRO A 447 20.89 -8.85 37.82
C PRO A 447 22.27 -8.36 38.30
N ASN A 448 22.29 -7.16 38.89
CA ASN A 448 23.51 -6.42 39.25
C ASN A 448 24.54 -6.31 38.12
N GLU A 449 24.10 -5.94 36.90
CA GLU A 449 24.92 -5.76 35.67
C GLU A 449 25.60 -7.04 35.12
N GLN A 450 25.52 -8.17 35.81
CA GLN A 450 26.06 -9.46 35.35
C GLN A 450 25.00 -10.25 34.57
N LEU A 451 25.40 -10.90 33.47
CA LEU A 451 24.49 -11.71 32.64
C LEU A 451 24.20 -13.07 33.28
N TYR A 452 22.91 -13.36 33.41
CA TYR A 452 22.37 -14.62 33.91
C TYR A 452 21.31 -15.19 32.97
N VAL A 453 21.18 -16.51 32.96
CA VAL A 453 20.14 -17.26 32.26
C VAL A 453 19.15 -17.78 33.29
N VAL A 454 17.86 -17.56 33.05
CA VAL A 454 16.76 -18.07 33.89
C VAL A 454 16.02 -19.16 33.11
N THR A 455 15.92 -20.36 33.69
CA THR A 455 15.28 -21.53 33.09
C THR A 455 14.16 -22.05 33.98
N CYS A 456 13.17 -22.72 33.39
CA CYS A 456 12.14 -23.44 34.13
C CYS A 456 11.72 -24.74 33.45
N GLY A 457 11.18 -25.70 34.21
CA GLY A 457 10.85 -27.02 33.67
C GLY A 457 9.88 -27.86 34.50
N ASP A 458 9.79 -29.15 34.14
CA ASP A 458 8.85 -30.11 34.73
C ASP A 458 9.17 -30.50 36.18
N ASP A 459 10.42 -30.31 36.61
CA ASP A 459 10.84 -30.46 38.00
C ASP A 459 10.26 -29.40 38.95
N ARG A 460 9.44 -28.48 38.42
CA ARG A 460 8.71 -27.40 39.13
C ARG A 460 9.63 -26.31 39.69
N LEU A 461 10.91 -26.35 39.34
CA LEU A 461 11.90 -25.39 39.77
C LEU A 461 12.07 -24.28 38.72
N ILE A 462 12.53 -23.12 39.20
CA ILE A 462 13.13 -22.08 38.36
C ILE A 462 14.58 -21.97 38.79
N LYS A 463 15.52 -21.99 37.85
CA LYS A 463 16.95 -21.98 38.13
C LYS A 463 17.62 -20.81 37.41
N VAL A 464 18.57 -20.18 38.09
CA VAL A 464 19.33 -19.05 37.59
C VAL A 464 20.79 -19.46 37.45
N TRP A 465 21.32 -19.35 36.24
CA TRP A 465 22.63 -19.83 35.83
C TRP A 465 23.52 -18.67 35.41
N ASP A 466 24.73 -18.65 35.93
CA ASP A 466 25.79 -17.74 35.52
C ASP A 466 26.13 -17.97 34.04
N ALA A 467 25.89 -16.99 33.17
CA ALA A 467 25.92 -17.21 31.72
C ALA A 467 27.33 -17.50 31.17
N ALA A 468 28.39 -17.14 31.90
CA ALA A 468 29.78 -17.32 31.49
C ALA A 468 30.41 -18.61 32.04
N THR A 469 29.90 -19.15 33.16
CA THR A 469 30.46 -20.34 33.82
C THR A 469 29.52 -21.54 33.85
N GLY A 470 28.21 -21.35 33.68
CA GLY A 470 27.20 -22.40 33.76
C GLY A 470 26.89 -22.86 35.19
N ALA A 471 27.39 -22.13 36.19
CA ALA A 471 27.10 -22.44 37.59
C ALA A 471 25.69 -21.98 37.98
N THR A 472 24.92 -22.85 38.63
CA THR A 472 23.71 -22.46 39.37
C THR A 472 24.08 -21.40 40.42
N ARG A 473 23.37 -20.27 40.45
CA ARG A 473 23.44 -19.30 41.55
C ARG A 473 22.22 -19.32 42.45
N PHE A 474 21.03 -19.47 41.87
CA PHE A 474 19.77 -19.52 42.61
C PHE A 474 18.91 -20.68 42.10
N THR A 475 18.24 -21.37 43.02
CA THR A 475 17.16 -22.31 42.72
C THR A 475 15.93 -21.85 43.50
N PHE A 476 14.88 -21.46 42.78
CA PHE A 476 13.62 -21.03 43.39
C PHE A 476 12.68 -22.23 43.49
N GLU A 477 12.43 -22.66 44.72
CA GLU A 477 11.50 -23.75 45.04
C GLU A 477 10.15 -23.22 45.53
N GLY A 478 9.06 -23.95 45.23
CA GLY A 478 7.75 -23.72 45.86
C GLY A 478 6.55 -23.78 44.93
N HIS A 479 6.73 -23.83 43.61
CA HIS A 479 5.64 -24.13 42.67
C HIS A 479 5.16 -25.57 42.82
N GLU A 480 3.84 -25.77 42.78
CA GLU A 480 3.23 -27.08 43.04
C GLU A 480 3.04 -27.91 41.77
N ALA A 481 3.15 -27.28 40.60
CA ALA A 481 3.03 -27.87 39.26
C ALA A 481 4.23 -27.46 38.36
N PRO A 482 4.45 -28.13 37.21
CA PRO A 482 5.45 -27.73 36.21
C PRO A 482 5.38 -26.24 35.84
N VAL A 483 6.55 -25.62 35.67
CA VAL A 483 6.66 -24.20 35.33
C VAL A 483 6.88 -24.07 33.82
N PHE A 484 6.04 -23.27 33.16
CA PHE A 484 5.96 -23.21 31.69
C PHE A 484 6.46 -21.89 31.07
N SER A 485 6.53 -20.80 31.84
CA SER A 485 7.06 -19.52 31.36
C SER A 485 7.73 -18.77 32.50
N VAL A 486 8.85 -18.10 32.18
CA VAL A 486 9.57 -17.18 33.08
C VAL A 486 9.83 -15.87 32.36
N CYS A 487 9.62 -14.75 33.06
CA CYS A 487 9.76 -13.40 32.54
C CYS A 487 10.54 -12.55 33.56
N PRO A 488 11.88 -12.42 33.40
CA PRO A 488 12.69 -11.52 34.21
C PRO A 488 12.41 -10.06 33.86
N HIS A 489 12.33 -9.19 34.86
CA HIS A 489 12.13 -7.75 34.68
C HIS A 489 12.85 -6.91 35.77
N GLN A 490 12.98 -5.61 35.53
CA GLN A 490 13.65 -4.65 36.41
C GLN A 490 12.89 -3.33 36.45
N LYS A 491 12.47 -2.93 37.65
CA LYS A 491 11.73 -1.69 37.91
C LYS A 491 12.34 -0.98 39.12
N GLU A 492 12.65 0.31 38.97
CA GLU A 492 13.19 1.14 40.07
C GLU A 492 14.42 0.52 40.79
N ASN A 493 15.33 -0.07 40.01
CA ASN A 493 16.50 -0.87 40.45
C ASN A 493 16.20 -2.16 41.24
N ILE A 494 14.93 -2.51 41.47
CA ILE A 494 14.54 -3.82 41.96
C ILE A 494 14.42 -4.79 40.78
N GLN A 495 14.98 -5.99 40.92
CA GLN A 495 15.07 -6.99 39.86
C GLN A 495 14.35 -8.27 40.30
N PHE A 496 13.41 -8.73 39.48
CA PHE A 496 12.51 -9.84 39.81
C PHE A 496 12.25 -10.75 38.61
N VAL A 497 11.73 -11.94 38.89
CA VAL A 497 11.30 -12.92 37.90
C VAL A 497 9.84 -13.23 38.14
N PHE A 498 8.99 -12.95 37.15
CA PHE A 498 7.65 -13.54 37.09
C PHE A 498 7.74 -14.96 36.51
N SER A 499 6.93 -15.87 37.02
CA SER A 499 6.87 -17.26 36.56
C SER A 499 5.43 -17.77 36.55
N ALA A 500 5.07 -18.58 35.56
CA ALA A 500 3.73 -19.19 35.46
C ALA A 500 3.82 -20.71 35.44
N ALA A 501 3.05 -21.37 36.31
CA ALA A 501 2.94 -22.82 36.39
C ALA A 501 1.62 -23.34 35.79
N THR A 502 1.59 -24.63 35.43
CA THR A 502 0.44 -25.24 34.73
C THR A 502 -0.81 -25.42 35.60
N ASP A 503 -0.72 -25.11 36.90
CA ASP A 503 -1.85 -25.00 37.81
C ASP A 503 -2.55 -23.63 37.74
N GLY A 504 -2.06 -22.71 36.90
CA GLY A 504 -2.57 -21.34 36.76
C GLY A 504 -1.91 -20.33 37.70
N LYS A 505 -1.01 -20.76 38.60
CA LYS A 505 -0.36 -19.84 39.56
C LYS A 505 0.76 -19.07 38.88
N VAL A 506 0.63 -17.75 38.87
CA VAL A 506 1.72 -16.82 38.57
C VAL A 506 2.40 -16.44 39.88
N ARG A 507 3.74 -16.47 39.92
CA ARG A 507 4.53 -16.08 41.11
C ARG A 507 5.68 -15.16 40.76
N THR A 508 5.91 -14.18 41.65
CA THR A 508 7.05 -13.26 41.60
C THR A 508 8.13 -13.71 42.56
N TRP A 509 9.37 -13.75 42.07
CA TRP A 509 10.58 -14.03 42.85
C TRP A 509 11.53 -12.84 42.76
N LEU A 510 12.28 -12.57 43.82
CA LEU A 510 13.45 -11.70 43.75
C LEU A 510 14.70 -12.56 43.51
N TYR A 511 15.83 -11.94 43.20
CA TYR A 511 17.13 -12.64 43.17
C TYR A 511 17.69 -12.88 44.58
N ASP A 512 16.88 -13.53 45.42
CA ASP A 512 17.19 -13.98 46.77
C ASP A 512 16.58 -15.36 47.04
N GLU A 513 17.19 -16.13 47.95
CA GLU A 513 16.75 -17.50 48.29
C GLU A 513 15.56 -17.51 49.28
N LEU A 514 14.81 -16.40 49.38
CA LEU A 514 13.76 -16.18 50.38
C LEU A 514 12.35 -16.55 49.85
N GLY A 515 12.28 -17.23 48.70
CA GLY A 515 11.06 -17.80 48.14
C GLY A 515 10.17 -16.80 47.38
N ALA A 516 8.95 -17.23 47.06
CA ALA A 516 8.01 -16.42 46.29
C ALA A 516 7.52 -15.21 47.11
N ARG A 517 7.57 -14.03 46.50
CA ARG A 517 7.18 -12.75 47.12
C ARG A 517 5.71 -12.40 46.89
N GLY A 518 5.14 -12.89 45.80
CA GLY A 518 3.72 -12.79 45.45
C GLY A 518 3.23 -14.05 44.75
N THR A 519 1.93 -14.31 44.83
CA THR A 519 1.24 -15.38 44.08
C THR A 519 -0.11 -14.83 43.61
N TYR A 520 -0.42 -15.05 42.35
CA TYR A 520 -1.64 -14.57 41.69
C TYR A 520 -2.23 -15.72 40.86
N ASP A 521 -3.55 -15.85 40.85
CA ASP A 521 -4.24 -16.91 40.10
C ASP A 521 -4.65 -16.38 38.72
N ALA A 522 -4.05 -16.92 37.65
CA ALA A 522 -4.41 -16.60 36.27
C ALA A 522 -5.76 -17.24 35.88
N PRO A 523 -6.49 -16.68 34.91
CA PRO A 523 -7.82 -17.16 34.55
C PRO A 523 -7.74 -18.46 33.75
N GLY A 524 -7.81 -19.59 34.45
CA GLY A 524 -7.78 -20.92 33.85
C GLY A 524 -6.45 -21.64 34.05
N HIS A 525 -6.51 -22.97 34.16
CA HIS A 525 -5.35 -23.80 34.50
C HIS A 525 -4.78 -24.49 33.25
N SER A 526 -3.79 -23.89 32.57
CA SER A 526 -3.02 -24.61 31.54
C SER A 526 -1.63 -23.98 31.27
N LEU A 527 -1.11 -24.15 30.06
CA LEU A 527 0.17 -23.66 29.55
C LEU A 527 0.09 -22.14 29.30
N ILE A 528 0.62 -21.35 30.23
CA ILE A 528 0.60 -19.88 30.17
C ILE A 528 1.96 -19.36 29.72
N ARG A 529 1.99 -18.50 28.69
CA ARG A 529 3.13 -17.64 28.36
C ARG A 529 2.94 -16.24 28.96
N MET A 530 4.04 -15.57 29.28
CA MET A 530 4.04 -14.20 29.78
C MET A 530 5.10 -13.35 29.10
N ALA A 531 4.82 -12.08 28.91
CA ALA A 531 5.74 -11.08 28.37
C ALA A 531 5.42 -9.68 28.91
N TYR A 532 6.43 -8.83 28.95
CA TYR A 532 6.25 -7.39 29.20
C TYR A 532 6.03 -6.63 27.89
N SER A 533 5.44 -5.44 27.99
CA SER A 533 5.53 -4.41 26.94
C SER A 533 6.98 -4.02 26.64
N SER A 534 7.23 -3.41 25.48
CA SER A 534 8.58 -3.01 25.03
C SER A 534 9.20 -1.84 25.83
N ASP A 535 8.43 -1.17 26.70
CA ASP A 535 8.90 -0.26 27.74
C ASP A 535 9.02 -0.88 29.14
N GLY A 536 8.59 -2.14 29.33
CA GLY A 536 8.56 -2.79 30.64
C GLY A 536 7.46 -2.30 31.59
N THR A 537 6.52 -1.46 31.16
CA THR A 537 5.52 -0.85 32.06
C THR A 537 4.30 -1.74 32.34
N ARG A 538 4.03 -2.75 31.50
CA ARG A 538 2.82 -3.57 31.57
C ARG A 538 3.16 -5.05 31.40
N LEU A 539 2.63 -5.89 32.29
CA LEU A 539 2.76 -7.35 32.25
C LEU A 539 1.52 -7.98 31.60
N PHE A 540 1.75 -8.84 30.61
CA PHE A 540 0.69 -9.62 29.94
C PHE A 540 0.88 -11.11 30.16
N SER A 541 -0.22 -11.85 30.26
CA SER A 541 -0.22 -13.32 30.16
C SER A 541 -1.28 -13.83 29.20
N CYS A 542 -0.95 -14.93 28.53
CA CYS A 542 -1.80 -15.57 27.51
C CYS A 542 -1.70 -17.09 27.64
N GLY A 543 -2.81 -17.79 27.42
CA GLY A 543 -2.89 -19.23 27.50
C GLY A 543 -4.30 -19.72 27.17
N THR A 544 -4.60 -20.97 27.52
CA THR A 544 -5.96 -21.54 27.44
C THR A 544 -6.48 -21.90 28.82
N ASN A 545 -7.79 -22.08 29.00
CA ASN A 545 -8.35 -22.72 30.19
C ASN A 545 -8.44 -24.26 30.03
N LYS A 546 -9.02 -24.98 31.00
CA LYS A 546 -9.20 -26.45 30.92
C LYS A 546 -10.27 -26.85 29.89
N GLU A 547 -11.14 -25.90 29.57
CA GLU A 547 -12.30 -26.00 28.71
C GLU A 547 -11.94 -25.80 27.22
N GLY A 548 -10.75 -25.27 26.94
CA GLY A 548 -10.15 -25.09 25.61
C GLY A 548 -10.20 -23.65 25.07
N GLU A 549 -10.73 -22.71 25.85
CA GLU A 549 -10.88 -21.30 25.48
C GLU A 549 -9.57 -20.54 25.68
N SER A 550 -9.17 -19.76 24.68
CA SER A 550 -7.99 -18.91 24.68
C SER A 550 -8.25 -17.60 25.42
N PHE A 551 -7.31 -17.17 26.29
CA PHE A 551 -7.39 -15.90 27.01
C PHE A 551 -6.10 -15.06 26.85
N LEU A 552 -6.24 -13.75 27.04
CA LEU A 552 -5.16 -12.77 27.04
C LEU A 552 -5.51 -11.65 28.02
N VAL A 553 -4.65 -11.41 29.01
CA VAL A 553 -4.90 -10.49 30.12
C VAL A 553 -3.68 -9.60 30.42
N GLU A 554 -3.97 -8.39 30.91
CA GLU A 554 -3.00 -7.41 31.41
C GLU A 554 -3.15 -7.29 32.93
N TRP A 555 -2.02 -7.35 33.64
CA TRP A 555 -1.97 -7.42 35.10
C TRP A 555 -1.70 -6.05 35.72
N ASP A 556 -2.34 -5.78 36.87
CA ASP A 556 -1.90 -4.71 37.74
C ASP A 556 -0.80 -5.21 38.68
N GLU A 557 0.42 -4.72 38.51
CA GLU A 557 1.57 -5.13 39.34
C GLU A 557 1.42 -4.75 40.82
N SER A 558 0.60 -3.74 41.13
CA SER A 558 0.47 -3.20 42.49
C SER A 558 -0.62 -3.90 43.31
N GLU A 559 -1.71 -4.29 42.68
CA GLU A 559 -2.79 -5.07 43.32
C GLU A 559 -2.63 -6.58 43.15
N GLY A 560 -1.91 -7.04 42.11
CA GLY A 560 -1.90 -8.44 41.70
C GLY A 560 -3.20 -8.90 41.01
N SER A 561 -4.04 -7.95 40.61
CA SER A 561 -5.35 -8.18 39.97
C SER A 561 -5.22 -8.22 38.44
N ILE A 562 -6.20 -8.85 37.78
CA ILE A 562 -6.36 -8.71 36.33
C ILE A 562 -6.91 -7.31 36.08
N GLN A 563 -6.10 -6.43 35.49
CA GLN A 563 -6.52 -5.07 35.19
C GLN A 563 -7.48 -5.06 34.00
N ARG A 564 -7.14 -5.79 32.93
CA ARG A 564 -7.91 -5.86 31.68
C ARG A 564 -7.82 -7.25 31.03
N THR A 565 -8.92 -7.67 30.40
CA THR A 565 -9.03 -8.88 29.58
C THR A 565 -9.27 -8.47 28.13
N TYR A 566 -8.67 -9.17 27.17
CA TYR A 566 -8.81 -8.89 25.74
C TYR A 566 -9.77 -9.88 25.07
N ASP A 567 -10.79 -9.35 24.40
CA ASP A 567 -11.93 -10.08 23.86
C ASP A 567 -11.66 -10.59 22.44
N GLY A 568 -12.33 -11.68 22.03
CA GLY A 568 -12.36 -12.18 20.65
C GLY A 568 -11.34 -13.29 20.31
N LEU A 569 -10.61 -13.80 21.30
CA LEU A 569 -9.89 -15.07 21.20
C LEU A 569 -10.86 -16.27 21.13
N GLY A 570 -10.39 -17.36 20.52
CA GLY A 570 -11.20 -18.53 20.17
C GLY A 570 -11.55 -19.45 21.33
N GLN A 571 -12.70 -20.13 21.22
CA GLN A 571 -13.20 -21.06 22.26
C GLN A 571 -12.55 -22.46 22.21
N ARG A 572 -11.70 -22.75 21.21
CA ARG A 572 -11.05 -24.07 21.02
C ARG A 572 -9.68 -23.96 20.34
N ALA A 573 -8.67 -23.43 21.04
CA ALA A 573 -7.30 -23.53 20.54
C ALA A 573 -6.76 -24.97 20.72
N ALA A 574 -6.18 -25.51 19.64
CA ALA A 574 -5.59 -26.85 19.61
C ALA A 574 -4.12 -26.89 20.09
N GLY A 575 -3.58 -25.76 20.55
CA GLY A 575 -2.19 -25.59 20.97
C GLY A 575 -1.99 -24.23 21.64
N ILE A 576 -0.76 -24.00 22.14
CA ILE A 576 -0.41 -22.79 22.90
C ILE A 576 -0.55 -21.56 22.00
N VAL A 577 -1.43 -20.63 22.38
CA VAL A 577 -1.47 -19.29 21.79
C VAL A 577 -0.18 -18.56 22.14
N GLN A 578 0.53 -18.10 21.13
CA GLN A 578 1.70 -17.24 21.31
C GLN A 578 1.32 -15.80 20.97
N PHE A 579 1.89 -14.86 21.72
CA PHE A 579 1.64 -13.44 21.55
C PHE A 579 2.93 -12.64 21.62
N ASP A 580 2.89 -11.40 21.13
CA ASP A 580 3.97 -10.43 21.22
C ASP A 580 3.43 -8.98 21.27
N THR A 581 4.24 -8.03 21.72
CA THR A 581 3.90 -6.61 21.81
C THR A 581 4.78 -5.76 20.91
N THR A 582 4.29 -4.60 20.45
CA THR A 582 5.14 -3.65 19.73
C THR A 582 4.68 -2.20 19.86
N LYS A 583 5.64 -1.27 19.69
CA LYS A 583 5.48 0.19 19.74
C LYS A 583 4.79 0.71 21.02
N ASN A 584 4.81 -0.08 22.11
CA ASN A 584 4.02 0.10 23.36
C ASN A 584 2.53 0.43 23.14
N ARG A 585 1.98 -0.09 22.05
CA ARG A 585 0.60 0.19 21.64
C ARG A 585 -0.12 -1.00 21.03
N PHE A 586 0.57 -1.91 20.35
CA PHE A 586 -0.07 -3.04 19.68
C PHE A 586 0.30 -4.36 20.35
N LEU A 587 -0.71 -5.22 20.49
CA LEU A 587 -0.64 -6.55 21.07
C LEU A 587 -1.16 -7.52 20.02
N ALA A 588 -0.37 -8.53 19.64
CA ALA A 588 -0.74 -9.49 18.59
C ALA A 588 -0.66 -10.92 19.12
N ALA A 589 -1.67 -11.75 18.83
CA ALA A 589 -1.71 -13.16 19.21
C ALA A 589 -2.13 -14.06 18.05
N GLY A 590 -1.52 -15.24 17.95
CA GLY A 590 -1.80 -16.23 16.92
C GLY A 590 -2.86 -17.24 17.35
N ASP A 591 -4.06 -17.17 16.75
CA ASP A 591 -5.23 -17.94 17.17
C ASP A 591 -6.22 -18.18 16.00
N GLU A 592 -6.89 -19.33 16.00
CA GLU A 592 -7.85 -19.78 14.96
C GLU A 592 -7.34 -19.66 13.50
N SER A 593 -6.05 -19.95 13.26
CA SER A 593 -5.36 -19.75 11.96
C SER A 593 -5.37 -18.30 11.44
N THR A 594 -5.41 -17.34 12.36
CA THR A 594 -5.27 -15.90 12.11
C THR A 594 -4.26 -15.29 13.08
N VAL A 595 -3.77 -14.08 12.77
CA VAL A 595 -3.10 -13.24 13.77
C VAL A 595 -4.07 -12.12 14.15
N LYS A 596 -4.59 -12.18 15.37
CA LYS A 596 -5.52 -11.19 15.94
C LYS A 596 -4.70 -10.08 16.60
N ILE A 597 -5.09 -8.82 16.42
CA ILE A 597 -4.37 -7.66 16.96
C ILE A 597 -5.31 -6.73 17.71
N TRP A 598 -4.85 -6.24 18.86
CA TRP A 598 -5.52 -5.26 19.73
C TRP A 598 -4.66 -3.98 19.87
N ASP A 599 -5.31 -2.86 20.17
CA ASP A 599 -4.63 -1.71 20.78
C ASP A 599 -4.53 -1.97 22.29
N MET A 600 -3.37 -1.76 22.90
CA MET A 600 -3.09 -1.99 24.33
C MET A 600 -3.93 -1.10 25.27
N ASN A 601 -4.89 -0.32 24.76
CA ASN A 601 -5.85 0.46 25.56
C ASN A 601 -7.32 0.13 25.23
N ASN A 602 -7.58 -0.88 24.39
CA ASN A 602 -8.93 -1.32 24.00
C ASN A 602 -9.04 -2.86 24.06
N THR A 603 -10.04 -3.39 24.76
CA THR A 603 -10.24 -4.85 24.89
C THR A 603 -10.71 -5.50 23.59
N ASN A 604 -11.30 -4.73 22.67
CA ASN A 604 -11.82 -5.23 21.39
C ASN A 604 -10.70 -5.38 20.35
N ILE A 605 -10.82 -6.40 19.50
CA ILE A 605 -9.94 -6.60 18.34
C ILE A 605 -9.91 -5.34 17.47
N LEU A 606 -8.70 -4.87 17.16
CA LEU A 606 -8.44 -3.78 16.22
C LEU A 606 -8.42 -4.28 14.77
N THR A 607 -7.78 -5.42 14.51
CA THR A 607 -7.71 -6.03 13.17
C THR A 607 -7.32 -7.51 13.22
N ASN A 608 -7.65 -8.25 12.16
CA ASN A 608 -7.27 -9.65 11.95
C ASN A 608 -6.42 -9.75 10.69
N ILE A 609 -5.25 -10.38 10.79
CA ILE A 609 -4.32 -10.62 9.68
C ILE A 609 -4.38 -12.10 9.30
N HIS A 610 -4.72 -12.38 8.04
CA HIS A 610 -4.76 -13.73 7.48
C HIS A 610 -3.44 -14.16 6.84
N ALA A 611 -2.48 -13.25 6.64
CA ALA A 611 -1.14 -13.50 6.07
C ALA A 611 -1.16 -14.35 4.79
N ASP A 612 -2.06 -14.06 3.84
CA ASP A 612 -2.29 -14.83 2.61
C ASP A 612 -2.64 -16.32 2.81
N GLY A 613 -3.20 -16.67 3.98
CA GLY A 613 -3.63 -18.02 4.33
C GLY A 613 -2.48 -18.97 4.68
N GLY A 614 -2.81 -20.23 4.96
CA GLY A 614 -1.82 -21.25 5.29
C GLY A 614 -1.15 -21.07 6.67
N LEU A 615 -1.89 -20.55 7.65
CA LEU A 615 -1.45 -20.54 9.05
C LEU A 615 -1.93 -21.83 9.76
N PRO A 616 -1.17 -22.37 10.74
CA PRO A 616 -1.63 -23.46 11.61
C PRO A 616 -2.70 -22.94 12.59
N ALA A 617 -3.31 -23.81 13.40
CA ALA A 617 -4.38 -23.41 14.32
C ALA A 617 -3.93 -22.33 15.34
N SER A 618 -2.73 -22.47 15.90
CA SER A 618 -2.10 -21.49 16.81
C SER A 618 -0.73 -21.07 16.27
N PRO A 619 -0.64 -20.06 15.38
CA PRO A 619 0.64 -19.61 14.82
C PRO A 619 1.53 -18.96 15.89
N CYS A 620 2.82 -19.30 15.86
CA CYS A 620 3.86 -18.55 16.55
C CYS A 620 4.02 -17.17 15.87
N VAL A 621 4.07 -16.09 16.66
CA VAL A 621 4.16 -14.70 16.19
C VAL A 621 5.25 -13.91 16.92
N ARG A 622 6.04 -13.13 16.18
CA ARG A 622 7.06 -12.21 16.74
C ARG A 622 7.21 -10.94 15.92
N PHE A 623 7.19 -9.78 16.57
CA PHE A 623 7.64 -8.53 15.96
C PHE A 623 9.17 -8.41 16.00
N ASN A 624 9.74 -7.62 15.09
CA ASN A 624 11.06 -7.04 15.35
C ASN A 624 10.94 -5.84 16.31
N ARG A 625 12.06 -5.43 16.89
CA ARG A 625 12.12 -4.39 17.94
C ARG A 625 11.45 -3.05 17.59
N GLU A 626 11.37 -2.70 16.31
CA GLU A 626 10.73 -1.46 15.82
C GLU A 626 9.26 -1.64 15.39
N GLY A 627 8.75 -2.88 15.32
CA GLY A 627 7.39 -3.18 14.85
C GLY A 627 7.17 -2.88 13.37
N ILE A 628 8.22 -3.04 12.56
CA ILE A 628 8.20 -2.88 11.09
C ILE A 628 8.26 -4.22 10.36
N LEU A 629 8.66 -5.29 11.04
CA LEU A 629 8.57 -6.69 10.59
C LEU A 629 7.80 -7.53 11.61
N LEU A 630 7.03 -8.51 11.13
CA LEU A 630 6.30 -9.50 11.92
C LEU A 630 6.52 -10.90 11.31
N ALA A 631 7.15 -11.79 12.05
CA ALA A 631 7.33 -13.19 11.67
C ALA A 631 6.15 -14.04 12.18
N VAL A 632 5.66 -14.94 11.33
CA VAL A 632 4.49 -15.80 11.58
C VAL A 632 4.75 -17.21 11.04
N SER A 633 4.59 -18.24 11.87
CA SER A 633 4.74 -19.64 11.43
C SER A 633 3.59 -20.10 10.52
N THR A 634 3.89 -20.87 9.47
CA THR A 634 2.89 -21.41 8.51
C THR A 634 2.67 -22.92 8.64
N SER A 635 1.54 -23.42 8.13
CA SER A 635 1.15 -24.83 8.21
C SER A 635 1.84 -25.75 7.19
N ASP A 636 2.58 -25.19 6.24
CA ASP A 636 3.50 -25.88 5.33
C ASP A 636 4.93 -25.98 5.88
N ASN A 637 5.09 -25.82 7.21
CA ASN A 637 6.37 -25.79 7.92
C ASN A 637 7.31 -24.69 7.41
N GLY A 638 6.80 -23.46 7.32
CA GLY A 638 7.56 -22.26 6.94
C GLY A 638 7.45 -21.15 7.97
N VAL A 639 8.06 -20.01 7.66
CA VAL A 639 7.84 -18.73 8.34
C VAL A 639 7.54 -17.65 7.30
N LYS A 640 6.35 -17.05 7.36
CA LYS A 640 6.03 -15.82 6.63
C LYS A 640 6.55 -14.62 7.42
N ILE A 641 7.16 -13.68 6.71
CA ILE A 641 7.57 -12.39 7.26
C ILE A 641 6.69 -11.33 6.62
N LEU A 642 5.93 -10.62 7.44
CA LEU A 642 5.13 -9.48 7.05
C LEU A 642 5.91 -8.19 7.33
N ALA A 643 5.69 -7.15 6.52
CA ALA A 643 6.39 -5.88 6.64
C ALA A 643 5.46 -4.65 6.51
N THR A 644 5.88 -3.54 7.12
CA THR A 644 5.44 -2.18 6.76
C THR A 644 6.33 -1.64 5.62
N ASP A 645 6.01 -0.48 5.05
CA ASP A 645 6.84 0.17 4.01
C ASP A 645 8.31 0.38 4.45
N ASP A 646 8.54 0.74 5.72
CA ASP A 646 9.88 0.85 6.29
C ASP A 646 10.54 -0.53 6.54
N GLY A 647 9.75 -1.56 6.84
CA GLY A 647 10.22 -2.95 6.82
C GLY A 647 10.70 -3.40 5.43
N PHE A 648 9.95 -3.07 4.37
CA PHE A 648 10.37 -3.31 2.99
C PHE A 648 11.64 -2.53 2.62
N ARG A 649 11.80 -1.29 3.07
CA ARG A 649 13.03 -0.49 2.90
C ARG A 649 14.22 -1.10 3.64
N LEU A 650 14.03 -1.59 4.86
CA LEU A 650 15.07 -2.28 5.63
C LEU A 650 15.55 -3.55 4.91
N LEU A 651 14.62 -4.41 4.48
CA LEU A 651 14.94 -5.65 3.76
C LEU A 651 15.69 -5.38 2.45
N ARG A 652 15.23 -4.42 1.64
CA ARG A 652 15.90 -4.00 0.39
C ARG A 652 17.31 -3.45 0.65
N THR A 653 17.51 -2.75 1.77
CA THR A 653 18.83 -2.24 2.19
C THR A 653 19.77 -3.38 2.61
N ALA A 654 19.25 -4.45 3.22
CA ALA A 654 20.01 -5.65 3.57
C ALA A 654 20.39 -6.49 2.34
N GLU A 655 19.44 -6.73 1.43
CA GLU A 655 19.69 -7.40 0.13
C GLU A 655 20.86 -6.72 -0.62
N ASN A 656 20.85 -5.39 -0.70
CA ASN A 656 21.93 -4.61 -1.34
C ASN A 656 23.29 -4.71 -0.63
N ARG A 657 23.33 -4.81 0.71
CA ARG A 657 24.60 -5.00 1.46
C ARG A 657 25.19 -6.39 1.21
N SER A 658 24.36 -7.42 1.08
CA SER A 658 24.80 -8.80 0.78
C SER A 658 25.56 -8.89 -0.55
N LEU A 659 25.15 -8.10 -1.55
CA LEU A 659 25.80 -8.01 -2.86
C LEU A 659 27.17 -7.30 -2.81
N ALA A 660 27.37 -6.37 -1.88
CA ALA A 660 28.58 -5.55 -1.81
C ALA A 660 29.83 -6.27 -1.27
N PHE A 661 29.68 -7.37 -0.53
CA PHE A 661 30.82 -8.09 0.10
C PHE A 661 31.64 -8.97 -0.87
N LYS A 662 31.32 -9.00 -2.17
CA LYS A 662 32.11 -9.71 -3.19
C LYS A 662 33.06 -8.79 -3.97
N VAL A 663 34.10 -8.30 -3.29
CA VAL A 663 35.45 -7.91 -3.78
C VAL A 663 36.16 -7.18 -2.64
N PRO A 664 37.36 -7.64 -2.23
CA PRO A 664 38.58 -6.95 -2.67
C PRO A 664 39.63 -7.92 -3.25
N GLY A 665 40.18 -7.59 -4.42
CA GLY A 665 41.43 -8.17 -4.91
C GLY A 665 42.59 -7.23 -4.62
N GLY A 666 43.54 -7.65 -3.79
CA GLY A 666 44.77 -6.92 -3.47
C GLY A 666 45.91 -7.90 -3.18
N GLY A 667 46.97 -7.85 -3.97
CA GLY A 667 47.92 -8.96 -4.10
C GLY A 667 48.82 -9.23 -2.89
N GLY A 668 49.02 -10.51 -2.58
CA GLY A 668 50.08 -11.03 -1.70
C GLY A 668 50.90 -12.10 -2.43
N PHE A 669 52.22 -12.09 -2.26
CA PHE A 669 53.14 -12.98 -2.97
C PHE A 669 53.37 -14.32 -2.26
N GLY A 670 53.34 -15.41 -3.04
CA GLY A 670 54.46 -16.36 -3.07
C GLY A 670 54.45 -17.57 -2.12
N SER A 671 54.60 -18.75 -2.73
CA SER A 671 55.08 -20.03 -2.16
C SER A 671 54.16 -20.81 -1.20
N SER A 672 54.24 -22.15 -1.07
CA SER A 672 54.60 -23.22 -2.03
C SER A 672 54.43 -24.61 -1.38
N SER A 673 53.97 -25.64 -2.12
CA SER A 673 54.16 -27.09 -1.81
C SER A 673 53.40 -27.61 -0.56
N ALA A 674 52.99 -28.88 -0.39
CA ALA A 674 52.89 -30.09 -1.23
C ALA A 674 51.53 -30.78 -0.90
N ASN A 675 50.77 -31.36 -1.84
CA ASN A 675 50.97 -32.67 -2.49
C ASN A 675 50.91 -33.92 -1.56
N ALA A 676 49.69 -34.44 -1.31
CA ALA A 676 49.31 -35.87 -1.38
C ALA A 676 47.81 -36.05 -1.03
N GLY A 677 46.94 -36.73 -1.77
CA GLY A 677 47.07 -37.26 -3.14
C GLY A 677 46.79 -38.76 -3.30
N ILE A 678 45.57 -39.23 -3.01
CA ILE A 678 45.13 -40.62 -3.31
C ILE A 678 43.74 -40.63 -3.98
N THR A 679 43.66 -41.36 -5.09
CA THR A 679 42.49 -41.76 -5.92
C THR A 679 41.77 -43.00 -5.32
N MET A 680 40.57 -43.47 -5.70
CA MET A 680 39.67 -43.26 -6.85
C MET A 680 38.28 -43.90 -6.54
N ALA A 681 37.22 -43.51 -7.26
CA ALA A 681 35.98 -44.27 -7.54
C ALA A 681 35.06 -44.66 -6.34
N ASP A 682 33.75 -44.96 -6.48
CA ASP A 682 32.83 -44.88 -7.63
C ASP A 682 31.35 -44.70 -7.17
N GLN A 683 30.45 -44.51 -8.14
CA GLN A 683 29.01 -44.86 -8.13
C GLN A 683 28.02 -44.11 -7.22
N SER A 684 27.17 -43.33 -7.89
CA SER A 684 25.82 -42.95 -7.45
C SER A 684 24.82 -44.13 -7.54
N THR A 685 23.87 -44.22 -6.60
CA THR A 685 22.67 -45.06 -6.74
C THR A 685 21.39 -44.21 -6.79
N SER A 686 20.80 -44.07 -7.98
CA SER A 686 19.44 -43.53 -8.16
C SER A 686 18.41 -44.65 -8.05
N PHE A 687 17.34 -44.44 -7.28
CA PHE A 687 16.20 -45.37 -7.22
C PHE A 687 15.46 -45.47 -8.56
N SER A 688 15.01 -46.68 -8.92
CA SER A 688 13.97 -46.90 -9.93
C SER A 688 13.16 -48.17 -9.61
N ALA A 689 11.93 -48.24 -10.10
CA ALA A 689 10.89 -49.15 -9.61
C ALA A 689 10.89 -50.54 -10.26
N THR A 690 10.17 -51.46 -9.62
CA THR A 690 10.07 -52.89 -10.00
C THR A 690 9.29 -53.16 -11.28
N LYS A 691 9.81 -54.06 -12.12
CA LYS A 691 9.03 -54.97 -12.98
C LYS A 691 9.86 -56.20 -13.36
N LYS A 692 9.19 -57.28 -13.79
CA LYS A 692 9.75 -58.64 -13.91
C LYS A 692 10.05 -59.09 -15.34
N ASN A 693 11.03 -60.00 -15.41
CA ASN A 693 11.28 -61.05 -16.40
C ASN A 693 11.90 -60.73 -17.79
N GLU A 694 12.99 -61.48 -18.04
CA GLU A 694 13.30 -62.27 -19.26
C GLU A 694 14.26 -61.75 -20.36
N VAL A 695 15.56 -61.87 -20.06
CA VAL A 695 16.63 -62.57 -20.82
C VAL A 695 16.59 -62.53 -22.37
N ARG A 696 17.55 -61.83 -23.00
CA ARG A 696 18.64 -62.43 -23.82
C ARG A 696 19.77 -61.43 -24.14
N THR A 697 20.85 -61.92 -24.74
CA THR A 697 22.24 -61.40 -24.63
C THR A 697 22.88 -60.97 -25.95
N LEU A 698 24.05 -60.31 -25.85
CA LEU A 698 25.04 -59.98 -26.93
C LEU A 698 24.55 -58.89 -27.91
N ALA A 699 25.38 -58.13 -28.66
CA ALA A 699 26.81 -57.74 -28.70
C ALA A 699 26.95 -56.83 -29.95
N ASP A 700 28.00 -56.09 -30.30
CA ASP A 700 29.16 -55.40 -29.69
C ASP A 700 29.62 -54.38 -30.81
N GLY A 701 30.46 -53.37 -30.53
CA GLY A 701 30.99 -52.50 -31.59
C GLY A 701 31.25 -51.03 -31.26
N LYS A 702 32.39 -50.75 -30.62
CA LYS A 702 33.09 -49.45 -30.62
C LYS A 702 34.34 -49.55 -31.52
N PRO A 703 35.15 -48.49 -31.74
CA PRO A 703 34.88 -47.04 -31.76
C PRO A 703 35.50 -46.36 -33.01
N ARG A 704 35.42 -45.02 -33.13
CA ARG A 704 36.62 -44.16 -33.35
C ARG A 704 36.34 -42.66 -33.13
N THR A 705 37.42 -41.89 -32.99
CA THR A 705 37.45 -40.52 -32.45
C THR A 705 37.95 -39.49 -33.47
N SER A 706 37.52 -38.24 -33.31
CA SER A 706 38.33 -37.05 -33.62
C SER A 706 37.88 -35.90 -32.71
N ASN A 707 38.80 -35.01 -32.35
CA ASN A 707 38.60 -34.00 -31.30
C ASN A 707 38.27 -32.63 -31.89
N PHE A 708 37.45 -31.84 -31.20
CA PHE A 708 37.55 -30.37 -31.25
C PHE A 708 37.34 -29.75 -29.86
N SER A 709 37.81 -28.51 -29.73
CA SER A 709 38.08 -27.75 -28.51
C SER A 709 36.93 -27.60 -27.52
N THR A 710 37.27 -27.66 -26.22
CA THR A 710 36.40 -27.25 -25.12
C THR A 710 36.33 -25.72 -25.01
N GLU A 711 35.17 -25.13 -25.27
CA GLU A 711 34.81 -23.82 -24.70
C GLU A 711 33.89 -24.03 -23.49
N VAL A 712 34.12 -23.27 -22.42
CA VAL A 712 33.33 -23.37 -21.18
C VAL A 712 32.07 -22.51 -21.30
N SER A 713 30.99 -23.10 -21.81
CA SER A 713 29.70 -22.43 -21.90
C SER A 713 29.04 -22.27 -20.53
N THR A 714 29.21 -21.10 -19.90
CA THR A 714 28.45 -20.72 -18.69
C THR A 714 26.96 -20.74 -18.99
N SER A 715 26.19 -21.56 -18.26
CA SER A 715 24.75 -21.73 -18.47
C SER A 715 23.98 -20.45 -18.18
N TRP A 716 23.45 -19.81 -19.22
CA TRP A 716 22.67 -18.58 -19.08
C TRP A 716 21.21 -18.90 -18.74
N LYS A 717 20.69 -18.34 -17.64
CA LYS A 717 19.34 -18.61 -17.13
C LYS A 717 18.40 -17.46 -17.45
N VAL A 718 17.24 -17.77 -18.04
CA VAL A 718 16.16 -16.81 -18.33
C VAL A 718 15.51 -16.35 -17.02
N THR A 719 15.18 -15.06 -16.92
CA THR A 719 14.38 -14.53 -15.81
C THR A 719 12.92 -14.96 -15.99
N GLU A 720 12.35 -15.68 -15.03
CA GLU A 720 10.91 -15.93 -14.97
C GLU A 720 10.29 -15.05 -13.88
N ILE A 721 9.28 -14.27 -14.28
CA ILE A 721 8.45 -13.43 -13.41
C ILE A 721 7.13 -14.16 -13.18
N THR A 722 6.78 -14.37 -11.91
CA THR A 722 5.65 -15.19 -11.46
C THR A 722 4.75 -14.48 -10.46
N GLU A 723 5.25 -13.47 -9.76
CA GLU A 723 4.55 -12.77 -8.68
C GLU A 723 4.24 -11.31 -9.05
N PRO A 724 3.09 -10.75 -8.63
CA PRO A 724 2.78 -9.32 -8.82
C PRO A 724 3.72 -8.35 -8.09
N SER A 725 4.58 -8.85 -7.21
CA SER A 725 5.64 -8.11 -6.53
C SER A 725 6.81 -7.72 -7.48
N GLN A 726 6.98 -8.45 -8.59
CA GLN A 726 8.17 -8.38 -9.43
C GLN A 726 8.04 -7.35 -10.58
N CYS A 727 6.81 -6.98 -10.95
CA CYS A 727 6.49 -5.98 -11.96
C CYS A 727 5.31 -5.11 -11.52
N TYR A 728 5.34 -3.81 -11.80
CA TYR A 728 4.16 -2.98 -11.63
C TYR A 728 3.13 -3.37 -12.69
N SER A 729 1.92 -3.73 -12.26
CA SER A 729 0.78 -3.97 -13.15
C SER A 729 -0.41 -3.12 -12.72
N LEU A 730 -0.90 -2.26 -13.61
CA LEU A 730 -2.00 -1.34 -13.35
C LEU A 730 -3.19 -1.64 -14.26
N ARG A 731 -4.31 -2.09 -13.66
CA ARG A 731 -5.59 -2.26 -14.34
C ARG A 731 -6.21 -0.89 -14.64
N LEU A 732 -6.49 -0.60 -15.90
CA LEU A 732 -7.15 0.65 -16.28
C LEU A 732 -8.65 0.63 -15.86
N PRO A 733 -9.19 1.71 -15.27
CA PRO A 733 -10.54 1.71 -14.71
C PRO A 733 -11.60 1.74 -15.81
N ASP A 734 -12.58 0.84 -15.71
CA ASP A 734 -13.63 0.65 -16.71
C ASP A 734 -14.93 0.15 -16.06
N ASN A 735 -16.07 0.49 -16.68
CA ASN A 735 -17.38 -0.01 -16.25
C ASN A 735 -17.55 -1.46 -16.75
N VAL A 736 -17.95 -2.35 -15.85
CA VAL A 736 -17.99 -3.81 -16.07
C VAL A 736 -18.77 -4.18 -17.32
N THR A 737 -18.04 -4.46 -18.41
CA THR A 737 -18.56 -4.87 -19.71
C THR A 737 -17.65 -5.97 -20.27
N VAL A 738 -18.09 -7.22 -20.19
CA VAL A 738 -17.29 -8.39 -20.58
C VAL A 738 -17.20 -8.47 -22.11
N LYS A 739 -16.19 -7.83 -22.70
CA LYS A 739 -16.07 -7.61 -24.15
C LYS A 739 -14.61 -7.54 -24.60
N LYS A 740 -14.13 -8.55 -25.33
CA LYS A 740 -12.74 -8.73 -25.81
C LYS A 740 -12.09 -7.43 -26.30
N VAL A 741 -10.92 -7.06 -25.74
CA VAL A 741 -10.08 -5.99 -26.31
C VAL A 741 -9.49 -6.49 -27.62
N SER A 742 -9.82 -5.82 -28.72
CA SER A 742 -9.56 -6.32 -30.08
C SER A 742 -8.46 -5.54 -30.81
N ARG A 743 -8.21 -4.28 -30.44
CA ARG A 743 -7.00 -3.49 -30.75
C ARG A 743 -6.63 -2.62 -29.55
N LEU A 744 -5.35 -2.33 -29.40
CA LEU A 744 -4.76 -1.49 -28.34
C LEU A 744 -3.58 -0.72 -28.92
N ILE A 745 -3.47 0.58 -28.61
CA ILE A 745 -2.30 1.42 -28.89
C ILE A 745 -2.08 2.44 -27.76
N TYR A 746 -0.87 2.97 -27.65
CA TYR A 746 -0.62 4.23 -26.93
C TYR A 746 -0.89 5.43 -27.86
N THR A 747 -1.08 6.62 -27.28
CA THR A 747 -0.94 7.87 -28.04
C THR A 747 0.54 8.07 -28.40
N ASN A 748 0.84 8.71 -29.55
CA ASN A 748 2.23 8.92 -29.98
C ASN A 748 3.02 9.76 -28.97
N SER A 749 2.31 10.62 -28.23
CA SER A 749 2.81 11.41 -27.09
C SER A 749 3.04 10.64 -25.77
N GLY A 750 2.59 9.39 -25.63
CA GLY A 750 2.71 8.61 -24.39
C GLY A 750 1.75 8.97 -23.24
N PHE A 751 1.00 10.08 -23.34
CA PHE A 751 0.09 10.54 -22.27
C PHE A 751 -1.23 9.75 -22.15
N GLY A 752 -1.44 8.70 -22.97
CA GLY A 752 -2.66 7.91 -22.91
C GLY A 752 -2.62 6.58 -23.66
N VAL A 753 -3.63 5.75 -23.39
CA VAL A 753 -3.85 4.42 -23.96
C VAL A 753 -5.24 4.38 -24.60
N LEU A 754 -5.33 3.89 -25.84
CA LEU A 754 -6.56 3.74 -26.60
C LEU A 754 -6.82 2.26 -26.92
N ALA A 755 -7.93 1.73 -26.45
CA ALA A 755 -8.43 0.40 -26.78
C ALA A 755 -9.68 0.46 -27.66
N LEU A 756 -9.87 -0.56 -28.49
CA LEU A 756 -11.10 -0.83 -29.25
C LEU A 756 -11.63 -2.21 -28.87
N ALA A 757 -12.82 -2.26 -28.29
CA ALA A 757 -13.49 -3.47 -27.85
C ALA A 757 -14.32 -4.13 -28.97
N SER A 758 -14.69 -5.40 -28.80
CA SER A 758 -15.44 -6.18 -29.81
C SER A 758 -16.85 -5.65 -30.11
N ASN A 759 -17.38 -4.72 -29.33
CA ASN A 759 -18.62 -3.98 -29.64
C ASN A 759 -18.39 -2.67 -30.39
N ALA A 760 -17.26 -2.52 -31.08
CA ALA A 760 -16.89 -1.35 -31.87
C ALA A 760 -16.74 -0.02 -31.07
N GLU A 761 -16.66 -0.11 -29.74
CA GLU A 761 -16.50 1.01 -28.81
C GLU A 761 -15.02 1.26 -28.50
N HIS A 762 -14.60 2.52 -28.55
CA HIS A 762 -13.26 2.93 -28.17
C HIS A 762 -13.23 3.50 -26.75
N LYS A 763 -12.23 3.08 -25.97
CA LYS A 763 -11.98 3.55 -24.61
C LYS A 763 -10.58 4.17 -24.56
N LEU A 764 -10.50 5.41 -24.07
CA LEU A 764 -9.29 6.22 -24.01
C LEU A 764 -9.00 6.56 -22.56
N TRP A 765 -7.86 6.12 -22.03
CA TRP A 765 -7.39 6.51 -20.70
C TRP A 765 -6.28 7.54 -20.83
N LYS A 766 -6.28 8.54 -19.96
CA LYS A 766 -5.22 9.55 -19.84
C LYS A 766 -4.82 9.70 -18.39
N TRP A 767 -3.54 9.92 -18.15
CA TRP A 767 -3.00 10.16 -16.81
C TRP A 767 -3.16 11.66 -16.47
N GLN A 768 -3.17 11.99 -15.18
CA GLN A 768 -3.25 13.37 -14.70
C GLN A 768 -1.92 13.77 -14.07
N ASN A 769 -1.45 14.98 -14.39
CA ASN A 769 -0.33 15.60 -13.67
C ASN A 769 -0.73 15.75 -12.20
N SER A 770 -0.02 15.02 -11.35
CA SER A 770 -0.21 14.92 -9.91
C SER A 770 1.16 14.69 -9.27
N ASP A 771 1.33 14.92 -7.98
CA ASP A 771 2.67 14.97 -7.36
C ASP A 771 3.60 13.76 -7.61
N PRO A 772 3.13 12.49 -7.73
CA PRO A 772 4.00 11.37 -8.12
C PRO A 772 4.21 11.21 -9.66
N ASN A 773 3.48 11.95 -10.50
CA ASN A 773 3.57 11.90 -11.96
C ASN A 773 3.49 13.33 -12.55
N LEU A 774 4.59 14.07 -12.40
CA LEU A 774 4.72 15.45 -12.89
C LEU A 774 4.64 15.56 -14.42
N ASP A 775 5.16 14.56 -15.14
CA ASP A 775 5.16 14.50 -16.61
C ASP A 775 3.76 14.24 -17.20
N GLY A 776 2.87 13.57 -16.46
CA GLY A 776 1.55 13.14 -16.94
C GLY A 776 1.59 11.96 -17.93
N LYS A 777 2.74 11.28 -18.08
CA LYS A 777 2.90 10.08 -18.92
C LYS A 777 2.04 8.92 -18.41
N ALA A 778 1.76 7.96 -19.29
CA ALA A 778 1.28 6.65 -18.85
C ALA A 778 2.33 5.94 -17.98
N THR A 779 1.92 5.43 -16.82
CA THR A 779 2.73 4.57 -15.93
C THR A 779 1.83 3.70 -15.07
N ALA A 780 2.32 2.52 -14.71
CA ALA A 780 1.72 1.62 -13.73
C ALA A 780 2.07 1.98 -12.27
N ASN A 781 3.08 2.83 -12.05
CA ASN A 781 3.54 3.22 -10.71
C ASN A 781 2.77 4.44 -10.19
N ALA A 782 2.13 4.29 -9.01
CA ALA A 782 1.48 5.33 -8.17
C ALA A 782 0.45 6.29 -8.81
N ALA A 783 0.24 6.29 -10.13
CA ALA A 783 -0.60 7.27 -10.83
C ALA A 783 -2.01 6.76 -11.12
N HIS A 784 -3.00 7.67 -11.12
CA HIS A 784 -4.40 7.35 -11.39
C HIS A 784 -4.82 7.71 -12.84
N PRO A 785 -4.87 6.75 -13.78
CA PRO A 785 -5.45 6.96 -15.10
C PRO A 785 -6.95 7.22 -15.02
N VAL A 786 -7.43 8.19 -15.78
CA VAL A 786 -8.85 8.52 -15.89
C VAL A 786 -9.36 8.11 -17.27
N LEU A 787 -10.47 7.37 -17.31
CA LEU A 787 -11.23 7.09 -18.52
C LEU A 787 -11.77 8.40 -19.09
N TRP A 788 -11.12 8.91 -20.12
CA TRP A 788 -11.32 10.25 -20.65
C TRP A 788 -12.59 10.30 -21.52
N LYS A 789 -13.49 11.22 -21.19
CA LYS A 789 -14.72 11.50 -21.96
C LYS A 789 -14.86 13.01 -22.16
N PRO A 790 -15.26 13.49 -23.35
CA PRO A 790 -15.46 14.91 -23.60
C PRO A 790 -16.69 15.43 -22.83
N LYS A 791 -16.71 16.74 -22.55
CA LYS A 791 -17.82 17.43 -21.86
C LYS A 791 -19.19 17.31 -22.55
N SER A 792 -19.21 16.86 -23.81
CA SER A 792 -20.41 16.57 -24.60
C SER A 792 -21.08 15.23 -24.28
N GLY A 793 -20.41 14.33 -23.53
CA GLY A 793 -20.91 12.99 -23.24
C GLY A 793 -20.89 12.01 -24.43
N ILE A 794 -20.41 12.44 -25.60
CA ILE A 794 -20.30 11.61 -26.81
C ILE A 794 -19.27 10.50 -26.59
N MET A 795 -19.55 9.31 -27.11
CA MET A 795 -18.64 8.14 -27.11
C MET A 795 -18.19 7.81 -28.55
N MET A 796 -16.94 7.36 -28.74
CA MET A 796 -16.44 6.94 -30.05
C MET A 796 -16.84 5.48 -30.32
N ILE A 797 -17.85 5.28 -31.16
CA ILE A 797 -18.33 3.95 -31.58
C ILE A 797 -18.35 3.90 -33.11
N ASN A 798 -17.77 2.84 -33.72
CA ASN A 798 -17.85 2.61 -35.16
C ASN A 798 -19.23 2.09 -35.57
N GLU A 799 -19.60 2.30 -36.83
CA GLU A 799 -20.66 1.50 -37.46
C GLU A 799 -20.22 0.02 -37.54
N THR A 800 -21.07 -0.90 -37.09
CA THR A 800 -20.95 -2.34 -37.30
C THR A 800 -21.87 -2.81 -38.41
N SER A 801 -21.48 -3.82 -39.18
CA SER A 801 -22.38 -4.52 -40.09
C SER A 801 -23.41 -5.37 -39.36
N ASP A 802 -24.63 -5.50 -39.88
CA ASP A 802 -25.72 -6.33 -39.30
C ASP A 802 -25.38 -7.83 -39.16
N LYS A 803 -24.30 -8.29 -39.81
CA LYS A 803 -23.73 -9.62 -39.62
C LYS A 803 -22.78 -9.63 -38.42
N ASN A 804 -23.18 -10.33 -37.35
CA ASN A 804 -22.37 -10.75 -36.20
C ASN A 804 -21.16 -9.84 -35.85
N PRO A 805 -21.31 -8.82 -34.98
CA PRO A 805 -20.22 -7.91 -34.65
C PRO A 805 -18.97 -8.60 -34.07
N GLU A 806 -19.10 -9.78 -33.47
CA GLU A 806 -17.96 -10.58 -33.00
C GLU A 806 -17.09 -11.19 -34.11
N GLN A 807 -17.60 -11.26 -35.35
CA GLN A 807 -16.87 -11.77 -36.53
C GLN A 807 -16.25 -10.65 -37.38
N ALA A 808 -16.64 -9.39 -37.16
CA ALA A 808 -16.03 -8.25 -37.82
C ALA A 808 -14.59 -8.06 -37.33
N ILE A 809 -13.62 -7.92 -38.24
CA ILE A 809 -12.23 -7.63 -37.89
C ILE A 809 -12.09 -6.12 -37.64
N PRO A 810 -11.83 -5.67 -36.39
CA PRO A 810 -11.67 -4.24 -36.13
C PRO A 810 -10.26 -3.78 -36.49
N CYS A 811 -10.14 -2.58 -37.03
CA CYS A 811 -8.85 -1.93 -37.28
C CYS A 811 -8.92 -0.45 -36.89
N LEU A 812 -7.78 0.09 -36.46
CA LEU A 812 -7.63 1.50 -36.12
C LEU A 812 -6.22 1.98 -36.46
N ALA A 813 -6.09 3.28 -36.71
CA ALA A 813 -4.83 4.00 -36.82
C ALA A 813 -4.98 5.42 -36.25
N LEU A 814 -3.96 5.92 -35.58
CA LEU A 814 -3.92 7.25 -34.95
C LEU A 814 -2.98 8.16 -35.74
N SER A 815 -3.38 9.40 -36.00
CA SER A 815 -2.54 10.38 -36.70
C SER A 815 -1.34 10.77 -35.84
N ASN A 816 -0.21 11.10 -36.45
CA ASN A 816 1.09 11.29 -35.78
C ASN A 816 1.12 12.47 -34.77
N ASN A 817 0.06 13.29 -34.72
CA ASN A 817 -0.14 14.40 -33.79
C ASN A 817 -1.28 14.16 -32.77
N ASP A 818 -1.73 12.90 -32.62
CA ASP A 818 -2.80 12.44 -31.71
C ASP A 818 -4.18 13.12 -31.86
N ALA A 819 -4.39 13.95 -32.90
CA ALA A 819 -5.61 14.73 -33.09
C ALA A 819 -6.77 13.93 -33.73
N TYR A 820 -6.45 12.95 -34.58
CA TYR A 820 -7.41 12.20 -35.38
C TYR A 820 -7.21 10.69 -35.25
N LEU A 821 -8.33 9.97 -35.19
CA LEU A 821 -8.39 8.51 -35.16
C LEU A 821 -9.18 8.04 -36.38
N VAL A 822 -8.63 7.12 -37.16
CA VAL A 822 -9.36 6.44 -38.25
C VAL A 822 -9.57 5.00 -37.83
N SER A 823 -10.82 4.54 -37.90
CA SER A 823 -11.21 3.23 -37.34
C SER A 823 -12.34 2.58 -38.12
N ALA A 824 -12.40 1.25 -38.11
CA ALA A 824 -13.47 0.46 -38.73
C ALA A 824 -13.73 -0.84 -37.94
N SER A 825 -14.94 -1.38 -38.08
CA SER A 825 -15.36 -2.63 -37.42
C SER A 825 -16.44 -3.34 -38.26
N GLY A 826 -16.09 -3.73 -39.49
CA GLY A 826 -16.99 -4.34 -40.47
C GLY A 826 -17.93 -3.38 -41.20
N GLY A 827 -18.32 -2.26 -40.58
CA GLY A 827 -19.02 -1.15 -41.23
C GLY A 827 -18.08 -0.16 -41.94
N LYS A 828 -18.57 1.06 -42.21
CA LYS A 828 -17.79 2.12 -42.88
C LYS A 828 -16.58 2.55 -42.04
N ILE A 829 -15.51 2.97 -42.71
CA ILE A 829 -14.34 3.56 -42.04
C ILE A 829 -14.72 4.95 -41.54
N SER A 830 -14.45 5.24 -40.27
CA SER A 830 -14.88 6.46 -39.57
C SER A 830 -13.68 7.26 -39.08
N LEU A 831 -13.67 8.57 -39.35
CA LEU A 831 -12.66 9.53 -38.90
C LEU A 831 -13.19 10.29 -37.67
N PHE A 832 -12.61 10.05 -36.49
CA PHE A 832 -12.98 10.71 -35.23
C PHE A 832 -11.99 11.79 -34.84
N ASN A 833 -12.51 12.82 -34.19
CA ASN A 833 -11.72 13.85 -33.51
C ASN A 833 -11.43 13.44 -32.05
N MET A 834 -10.15 13.25 -31.69
CA MET A 834 -9.74 12.75 -30.37
C MET A 834 -10.02 13.71 -29.20
N ALA A 835 -10.35 14.98 -29.48
CA ALA A 835 -10.66 16.00 -28.46
C ALA A 835 -12.18 16.23 -28.27
N THR A 836 -13.04 15.65 -29.10
CA THR A 836 -14.51 15.82 -29.01
C THR A 836 -15.31 14.52 -29.18
N PHE A 837 -14.65 13.42 -29.56
CA PHE A 837 -15.22 12.11 -29.89
C PHE A 837 -16.27 12.11 -31.01
N LYS A 838 -16.43 13.25 -31.70
CA LYS A 838 -17.34 13.37 -32.85
C LYS A 838 -16.71 12.72 -34.09
N CYS A 839 -17.48 11.89 -34.79
CA CYS A 839 -17.16 11.48 -36.15
C CYS A 839 -17.23 12.71 -37.08
N MET A 840 -16.12 12.99 -37.77
CA MET A 840 -15.97 14.11 -38.69
C MET A 840 -16.37 13.74 -40.12
N ALA A 841 -16.04 12.53 -40.55
CA ALA A 841 -16.35 11.99 -41.87
C ALA A 841 -16.37 10.46 -41.83
N THR A 842 -17.15 9.84 -42.72
CA THR A 842 -17.05 8.41 -43.03
C THR A 842 -16.46 8.24 -44.42
N CYS A 843 -15.43 7.40 -44.52
CA CYS A 843 -14.70 7.14 -45.76
C CYS A 843 -15.23 5.84 -46.38
N MET A 844 -15.61 5.94 -47.67
CA MET A 844 -16.14 4.88 -48.54
C MET A 844 -17.53 4.30 -48.15
N PRO A 845 -18.38 3.98 -49.15
CA PRO A 845 -19.58 3.16 -48.97
C PRO A 845 -19.21 1.66 -48.84
N PRO A 846 -20.10 0.80 -48.32
CA PRO A 846 -19.78 -0.59 -47.99
C PRO A 846 -19.99 -1.58 -49.14
N PRO A 847 -19.42 -2.80 -49.07
CA PRO A 847 -18.06 -3.19 -48.64
C PRO A 847 -17.17 -3.46 -49.91
N PRO A 848 -15.90 -3.94 -49.85
CA PRO A 848 -15.26 -4.81 -48.87
C PRO A 848 -14.98 -4.17 -47.50
N ALA A 849 -14.83 -5.00 -46.48
CA ALA A 849 -14.51 -4.57 -45.12
C ALA A 849 -13.01 -4.27 -44.98
N ALA A 850 -12.67 -3.21 -44.24
CA ALA A 850 -11.28 -2.88 -43.90
C ALA A 850 -10.80 -3.74 -42.72
N THR A 851 -9.63 -4.36 -42.87
CA THR A 851 -9.02 -5.29 -41.91
C THR A 851 -7.74 -4.74 -41.27
N PHE A 852 -7.09 -3.76 -41.90
CA PHE A 852 -5.93 -3.06 -41.36
C PHE A 852 -5.87 -1.60 -41.84
N LEU A 853 -5.29 -0.71 -41.03
CA LEU A 853 -5.13 0.72 -41.31
C LEU A 853 -3.72 1.17 -40.89
N ALA A 854 -3.08 2.04 -41.68
CA ALA A 854 -1.81 2.67 -41.33
C ALA A 854 -1.72 4.09 -41.93
N PHE A 855 -1.30 5.09 -41.14
CA PHE A 855 -0.97 6.43 -41.64
C PHE A 855 0.40 6.45 -42.32
N HIS A 856 0.60 7.35 -43.29
CA HIS A 856 1.91 7.61 -43.87
C HIS A 856 2.80 8.41 -42.89
N PRO A 857 4.04 7.99 -42.57
CA PRO A 857 4.81 8.57 -41.46
C PRO A 857 5.15 10.07 -41.60
N SER A 858 5.23 10.60 -42.82
CA SER A 858 5.44 12.04 -43.06
C SER A 858 4.15 12.81 -43.39
N GLU A 859 3.03 12.12 -43.67
CA GLU A 859 1.82 12.76 -44.22
C GLU A 859 0.53 12.25 -43.56
N ASN A 860 0.06 12.98 -42.54
CA ASN A 860 -1.23 12.74 -41.87
C ASN A 860 -2.48 12.82 -42.78
N ASN A 861 -2.34 13.09 -44.09
CA ASN A 861 -3.43 13.03 -45.06
C ASN A 861 -3.53 11.66 -45.77
N ILE A 862 -2.45 10.86 -45.82
CA ILE A 862 -2.38 9.62 -46.60
C ILE A 862 -2.50 8.40 -45.67
N ILE A 863 -3.35 7.45 -46.05
CA ILE A 863 -3.60 6.21 -45.31
C ILE A 863 -3.49 5.00 -46.25
N GLY A 864 -2.76 3.97 -45.82
CA GLY A 864 -2.85 2.63 -46.37
C GLY A 864 -4.00 1.86 -45.70
N ILE A 865 -4.95 1.38 -46.49
CA ILE A 865 -6.14 0.65 -46.06
C ILE A 865 -6.07 -0.77 -46.61
N GLY A 866 -5.96 -1.76 -45.74
CA GLY A 866 -5.99 -3.18 -46.10
C GLY A 866 -7.40 -3.74 -46.01
N PHE A 867 -7.80 -4.54 -47.00
CA PHE A 867 -9.16 -5.08 -47.11
C PHE A 867 -9.23 -6.60 -46.99
N GLU A 868 -10.46 -7.08 -46.75
CA GLU A 868 -10.80 -8.50 -46.76
C GLU A 868 -10.66 -9.15 -48.15
N ASP A 869 -10.85 -8.39 -49.24
CA ASP A 869 -10.75 -8.86 -50.64
C ASP A 869 -9.31 -9.03 -51.16
N SER A 870 -8.31 -9.04 -50.27
CA SER A 870 -6.86 -9.01 -50.56
C SER A 870 -6.31 -7.75 -51.23
N SER A 871 -7.14 -6.71 -51.44
CA SER A 871 -6.65 -5.42 -51.93
C SER A 871 -6.09 -4.54 -50.81
N ILE A 872 -5.20 -3.62 -51.20
CA ILE A 872 -4.74 -2.51 -50.36
C ILE A 872 -5.03 -1.24 -51.16
N GLN A 873 -5.62 -0.23 -50.52
CA GLN A 873 -5.84 1.07 -51.16
C GLN A 873 -5.02 2.13 -50.44
N ILE A 874 -4.39 3.01 -51.21
CA ILE A 874 -3.75 4.22 -50.70
C ILE A 874 -4.75 5.36 -50.88
N TYR A 875 -5.24 5.91 -49.78
CA TYR A 875 -6.35 6.85 -49.74
C TYR A 875 -5.90 8.21 -49.19
N ASN A 876 -6.39 9.30 -49.79
CA ASN A 876 -6.11 10.66 -49.34
C ASN A 876 -7.33 11.23 -48.59
N LEU A 877 -7.22 11.37 -47.26
CA LEU A 877 -8.27 11.94 -46.40
C LEU A 877 -8.69 13.36 -46.80
N ARG A 878 -7.81 14.14 -47.44
CA ARG A 878 -8.09 15.55 -47.76
C ARG A 878 -8.90 15.71 -49.05
N THR A 879 -8.59 14.94 -50.08
CA THR A 879 -9.35 14.97 -51.34
C THR A 879 -10.47 13.94 -51.38
N SER A 880 -10.47 12.97 -50.46
CA SER A 880 -11.38 11.80 -50.43
C SER A 880 -11.21 10.84 -51.62
N GLU A 881 -10.03 10.83 -52.24
CA GLU A 881 -9.72 10.05 -53.44
C GLU A 881 -8.81 8.85 -53.13
N VAL A 882 -8.95 7.79 -53.93
CA VAL A 882 -8.05 6.63 -53.95
C VAL A 882 -6.89 6.93 -54.90
N GLY A 883 -5.67 7.08 -54.36
CA GLY A 883 -4.47 7.36 -55.14
C GLY A 883 -3.84 6.12 -55.80
N ALA A 884 -3.98 4.95 -55.17
CA ALA A 884 -3.52 3.68 -55.74
C ALA A 884 -4.28 2.47 -55.17
N ILE A 885 -4.33 1.37 -55.93
CA ILE A 885 -4.88 0.08 -55.50
C ILE A 885 -3.85 -1.02 -55.77
N LEU A 886 -3.33 -1.61 -54.69
CA LEU A 886 -2.35 -2.68 -54.71
C LEU A 886 -3.07 -4.03 -54.65
N LYS A 887 -2.69 -4.99 -55.51
CA LYS A 887 -3.20 -6.36 -55.50
C LYS A 887 -2.03 -7.34 -55.68
N GLY A 888 -1.94 -8.35 -54.80
CA GLY A 888 -0.77 -9.25 -54.82
C GLY A 888 -0.63 -10.24 -53.67
N HIS A 889 -1.56 -10.23 -52.70
CA HIS A 889 -1.82 -11.31 -51.75
C HIS A 889 -3.00 -12.16 -52.25
N ARG A 890 -3.30 -13.29 -51.61
CA ARG A 890 -4.40 -14.22 -51.97
C ARG A 890 -5.55 -14.26 -50.94
N ASN A 891 -5.37 -13.61 -49.80
CA ASN A 891 -6.29 -13.61 -48.67
C ASN A 891 -6.32 -12.21 -48.03
N ARG A 892 -7.19 -11.96 -47.05
CA ARG A 892 -7.32 -10.66 -46.36
C ARG A 892 -5.98 -10.09 -45.92
N ILE A 893 -5.87 -8.76 -45.92
CA ILE A 893 -4.69 -8.06 -45.41
C ILE A 893 -4.66 -8.11 -43.88
N THR A 894 -3.48 -8.39 -43.32
CA THR A 894 -3.27 -8.58 -41.87
C THR A 894 -2.27 -7.58 -41.27
N GLY A 895 -1.51 -6.86 -42.08
CA GLY A 895 -0.63 -5.79 -41.62
C GLY A 895 -0.14 -4.90 -42.75
N LEU A 896 0.14 -3.64 -42.42
CA LEU A 896 0.74 -2.61 -43.29
C LEU A 896 1.77 -1.83 -42.47
N ALA A 897 2.97 -1.65 -43.01
CA ALA A 897 4.03 -0.86 -42.38
C ALA A 897 4.83 -0.07 -43.43
N PHE A 898 5.02 1.23 -43.22
CA PHE A 898 5.76 2.12 -44.12
C PHE A 898 7.21 2.33 -43.63
N SER A 899 8.13 2.52 -44.57
CA SER A 899 9.54 2.92 -44.35
C SER A 899 9.89 4.05 -45.32
N LEU A 900 10.19 5.22 -44.77
CA LEU A 900 10.63 6.39 -45.54
C LEU A 900 12.07 6.17 -46.04
N ALA A 901 12.94 5.61 -45.20
CA ALA A 901 14.36 5.39 -45.48
C ALA A 901 14.62 4.47 -46.68
N LEU A 902 13.81 3.40 -46.85
CA LEU A 902 13.88 2.51 -48.01
C LEU A 902 12.89 2.90 -49.13
N ASN A 903 12.04 3.91 -48.88
CA ASN A 903 10.96 4.36 -49.75
C ASN A 903 10.00 3.20 -50.15
N ILE A 904 9.55 2.42 -49.15
CA ILE A 904 8.68 1.24 -49.32
C ILE A 904 7.50 1.19 -48.34
N LEU A 905 6.44 0.52 -48.78
CA LEU A 905 5.41 -0.09 -47.96
C LEU A 905 5.65 -1.60 -47.93
N VAL A 906 5.55 -2.23 -46.76
CA VAL A 906 5.47 -3.69 -46.61
C VAL A 906 4.08 -4.07 -46.14
N SER A 907 3.50 -5.11 -46.74
CA SER A 907 2.19 -5.63 -46.34
C SER A 907 2.22 -7.14 -46.13
N SER A 908 1.47 -7.60 -45.13
CA SER A 908 1.22 -9.02 -44.84
C SER A 908 -0.22 -9.42 -45.15
N GLY A 909 -0.39 -10.64 -45.65
CA GLY A 909 -1.68 -11.29 -45.84
C GLY A 909 -1.94 -12.40 -44.81
N ALA A 910 -3.19 -12.84 -44.69
CA ALA A 910 -3.55 -14.02 -43.89
C ALA A 910 -3.08 -15.35 -44.53
N ASP A 911 -2.61 -15.31 -45.77
CA ASP A 911 -1.98 -16.40 -46.52
C ASP A 911 -0.48 -16.61 -46.18
N SER A 912 0.02 -15.97 -45.12
CA SER A 912 1.44 -15.94 -44.74
C SER A 912 2.36 -15.40 -45.84
N GLN A 913 1.85 -14.54 -46.72
CA GLN A 913 2.65 -13.79 -47.69
C GLN A 913 3.08 -12.43 -47.14
N LEU A 914 4.31 -12.02 -47.46
CA LEU A 914 4.83 -10.66 -47.33
C LEU A 914 5.01 -10.09 -48.74
N CYS A 915 4.57 -8.86 -48.98
CA CYS A 915 4.79 -8.12 -50.23
C CYS A 915 5.43 -6.76 -49.94
N VAL A 916 6.46 -6.39 -50.71
CA VAL A 916 7.12 -5.08 -50.66
C VAL A 916 6.69 -4.25 -51.86
N TRP A 917 6.35 -2.98 -51.62
CA TRP A 917 5.85 -2.04 -52.62
C TRP A 917 6.69 -0.76 -52.59
N GLY A 918 7.05 -0.20 -53.74
CA GLY A 918 7.77 1.08 -53.79
C GLY A 918 6.81 2.26 -53.71
N MET A 919 6.98 3.20 -52.78
CA MET A 919 5.96 4.26 -52.57
C MET A 919 5.93 5.32 -53.70
N ALA A 920 7.03 5.48 -54.45
CA ALA A 920 7.12 6.42 -55.57
C ALA A 920 6.23 6.06 -56.78
N GLY A 921 5.72 4.83 -56.87
CA GLY A 921 4.89 4.36 -57.99
C GLY A 921 3.93 3.20 -57.66
N TRP A 922 3.87 2.79 -56.39
CA TRP A 922 3.01 1.73 -55.85
C TRP A 922 3.17 0.33 -56.50
N GLU A 923 4.28 0.12 -57.20
CA GLU A 923 4.69 -1.14 -57.83
C GLU A 923 5.10 -2.21 -56.80
N LYS A 924 4.85 -3.49 -57.11
CA LYS A 924 5.28 -4.63 -56.28
C LYS A 924 6.76 -4.97 -56.59
N ARG A 925 7.66 -4.66 -55.66
CA ARG A 925 9.12 -4.91 -55.80
C ARG A 925 9.49 -6.37 -55.53
N SER A 926 8.93 -6.97 -54.48
CA SER A 926 9.21 -8.36 -54.10
C SER A 926 8.05 -8.98 -53.31
N SER A 927 8.05 -10.31 -53.18
CA SER A 927 7.23 -10.98 -52.18
C SER A 927 7.77 -12.36 -51.81
N MET A 928 7.55 -12.76 -50.56
CA MET A 928 7.97 -14.04 -50.00
C MET A 928 6.82 -14.67 -49.21
N TYR A 929 6.69 -15.99 -49.26
CA TYR A 929 5.86 -16.75 -48.31
C TYR A 929 6.73 -17.14 -47.11
N LEU A 930 6.17 -17.05 -45.89
CA LEU A 930 6.88 -17.47 -44.68
C LEU A 930 7.24 -18.96 -44.76
N LYS A 931 8.48 -19.29 -44.37
CA LYS A 931 8.98 -20.67 -44.39
C LYS A 931 8.35 -21.46 -43.24
N ALA A 932 7.66 -22.55 -43.56
CA ALA A 932 7.20 -23.51 -42.55
C ALA A 932 8.37 -24.31 -41.96
N SER A 933 8.25 -24.76 -40.72
CA SER A 933 9.26 -25.62 -40.09
C SER A 933 9.27 -27.02 -40.73
N LYS A 934 10.44 -27.68 -40.71
CA LYS A 934 10.63 -29.01 -41.32
C LYS A 934 9.62 -30.02 -40.74
N GLY A 935 8.66 -30.44 -41.56
CA GLY A 935 7.67 -31.47 -41.21
C GLY A 935 6.28 -30.95 -40.80
N ARG A 936 5.99 -29.64 -40.90
CA ARG A 936 4.66 -29.08 -40.54
C ARG A 936 4.07 -28.18 -41.63
N SER A 937 2.76 -28.26 -41.83
CA SER A 937 2.00 -27.26 -42.59
C SER A 937 1.63 -26.07 -41.70
N MET A 938 1.63 -24.87 -42.26
CA MET A 938 1.06 -23.69 -41.61
C MET A 938 -0.49 -23.74 -41.67
N PRO A 939 -1.21 -23.04 -40.78
CA PRO A 939 -2.65 -22.86 -40.90
C PRO A 939 -3.04 -22.28 -42.27
N ALA A 940 -4.20 -22.68 -42.80
CA ALA A 940 -4.67 -22.22 -44.12
C ALA A 940 -4.99 -20.71 -44.17
N ALA A 941 -5.21 -20.10 -43.01
CA ALA A 941 -5.14 -18.67 -42.79
C ALA A 941 -4.56 -18.43 -41.38
N SER A 942 -3.62 -17.49 -41.25
CA SER A 942 -3.01 -17.10 -39.96
C SER A 942 -2.74 -15.59 -39.92
N ASP A 943 -3.12 -14.91 -38.85
CA ASP A 943 -2.97 -13.45 -38.73
C ASP A 943 -1.49 -13.06 -38.52
N THR A 944 -0.87 -12.54 -39.58
CA THR A 944 0.56 -12.15 -39.58
C THR A 944 0.69 -10.64 -39.44
N ARG A 945 1.37 -10.16 -38.39
CA ARG A 945 1.66 -8.72 -38.18
C ARG A 945 3.08 -8.38 -38.68
N VAL A 946 3.24 -7.13 -39.10
CA VAL A 946 4.52 -6.56 -39.53
C VAL A 946 4.75 -5.21 -38.86
N GLN A 947 5.99 -4.93 -38.43
CA GLN A 947 6.39 -3.67 -37.82
C GLN A 947 7.85 -3.37 -38.17
N PHE A 948 8.15 -2.12 -38.51
CA PHE A 948 9.53 -1.67 -38.68
C PHE A 948 10.21 -1.40 -37.34
N HIS A 949 11.50 -1.73 -37.27
CA HIS A 949 12.43 -1.20 -36.27
C HIS A 949 12.60 0.31 -36.49
N GLN A 950 12.97 1.07 -35.46
CA GLN A 950 13.33 2.50 -35.53
C GLN A 950 14.39 2.87 -36.59
N ASN A 951 15.12 1.90 -37.16
CA ASN A 951 16.07 2.12 -38.26
C ASN A 951 15.44 2.02 -39.67
N GLU A 952 14.14 1.73 -39.76
CA GLU A 952 13.34 1.58 -40.99
C GLU A 952 13.88 0.58 -42.05
N ILE A 953 14.88 -0.23 -41.69
CA ILE A 953 15.54 -1.24 -42.54
C ILE A 953 15.17 -2.65 -42.08
N HIS A 954 15.06 -2.86 -40.77
CA HIS A 954 14.73 -4.16 -40.19
C HIS A 954 13.22 -4.28 -39.93
N LEU A 955 12.64 -5.41 -40.32
CA LEU A 955 11.22 -5.70 -40.19
C LEU A 955 10.99 -6.86 -39.21
N LEU A 956 10.27 -6.60 -38.12
CA LEU A 956 9.70 -7.64 -37.27
C LEU A 956 8.45 -8.22 -37.96
N VAL A 957 8.39 -9.54 -38.01
CA VAL A 957 7.25 -10.31 -38.49
C VAL A 957 6.80 -11.27 -37.41
N VAL A 958 5.55 -11.12 -36.97
CA VAL A 958 4.94 -11.95 -35.92
C VAL A 958 3.82 -12.77 -36.53
N ASN A 959 3.87 -14.08 -36.34
CA ASN A 959 2.87 -15.05 -36.76
C ASN A 959 2.50 -15.92 -35.54
N GLU A 960 1.31 -16.53 -35.55
CA GLU A 960 0.80 -17.43 -34.50
C GLU A 960 1.80 -18.52 -34.04
N THR A 961 2.73 -18.91 -34.93
CA THR A 961 3.68 -20.03 -34.73
C THR A 961 5.16 -19.64 -34.63
N GLN A 962 5.53 -18.43 -35.06
CA GLN A 962 6.94 -18.03 -35.24
C GLN A 962 7.13 -16.51 -35.21
N ILE A 963 8.34 -16.08 -34.86
CA ILE A 963 8.73 -14.67 -34.82
C ILE A 963 10.06 -14.52 -35.55
N ALA A 964 10.14 -13.54 -36.45
CA ALA A 964 11.28 -13.37 -37.35
C ALA A 964 11.65 -11.90 -37.52
N ILE A 965 12.93 -11.65 -37.75
CA ILE A 965 13.43 -10.34 -38.18
C ILE A 965 14.00 -10.50 -39.59
N TYR A 966 13.55 -9.64 -40.49
CA TYR A 966 13.91 -9.62 -41.90
C TYR A 966 14.65 -8.32 -42.27
N ASP A 967 15.55 -8.39 -43.25
CA ASP A 967 15.94 -7.25 -44.08
C ASP A 967 14.73 -6.87 -44.95
N ALA A 968 14.19 -5.66 -44.79
CA ALA A 968 12.97 -5.25 -45.49
C ALA A 968 13.18 -4.93 -46.99
N GLN A 969 14.41 -4.68 -47.42
CA GLN A 969 14.73 -4.41 -48.82
C GLN A 969 14.81 -5.71 -49.63
N LYS A 970 15.35 -6.78 -49.04
CA LYS A 970 15.59 -8.08 -49.70
C LYS A 970 14.56 -9.15 -49.34
N LEU A 971 13.87 -9.01 -48.21
CA LEU A 971 13.14 -10.09 -47.52
C LEU A 971 14.04 -11.27 -47.09
N ASP A 972 15.33 -10.99 -46.82
CA ASP A 972 16.23 -11.98 -46.22
C ASP A 972 15.94 -12.14 -44.73
N CYS A 973 15.74 -13.39 -44.27
CA CYS A 973 15.46 -13.69 -42.86
C CYS A 973 16.77 -13.68 -42.04
N LEU A 974 16.96 -12.65 -41.23
CA LEU A 974 18.19 -12.39 -40.45
C LEU A 974 18.22 -13.15 -39.12
N LYS A 975 17.05 -13.28 -38.48
CA LYS A 975 16.82 -14.00 -37.21
C LYS A 975 15.44 -14.65 -37.24
N LEU A 976 15.32 -15.83 -36.64
CA LEU A 976 14.09 -16.62 -36.63
C LEU A 976 13.97 -17.41 -35.33
N TRP A 977 12.84 -17.28 -34.65
CA TRP A 977 12.49 -18.00 -33.43
C TRP A 977 11.21 -18.83 -33.64
N PHE A 978 11.27 -20.10 -33.23
CA PHE A 978 10.17 -21.06 -33.30
C PHE A 978 9.82 -21.55 -31.89
N ARG A 979 8.55 -21.88 -31.68
CA ARG A 979 8.10 -22.66 -30.52
C ARG A 979 8.38 -24.15 -30.74
N TRP A 980 8.95 -24.81 -29.74
CA TRP A 980 8.87 -26.27 -29.60
C TRP A 980 7.51 -26.69 -29.03
N GLU A 981 7.26 -28.00 -29.00
CA GLU A 981 5.93 -28.59 -28.94
C GLU A 981 5.21 -28.39 -27.58
N ALA A 982 3.86 -28.37 -27.63
CA ALA A 982 2.92 -28.29 -26.49
C ALA A 982 2.69 -26.92 -25.77
N THR A 983 2.75 -25.77 -26.47
CA THR A 983 2.37 -24.45 -25.91
C THR A 983 1.34 -23.69 -26.77
N SER A 984 0.40 -22.97 -26.14
CA SER A 984 -0.72 -22.23 -26.80
C SER A 984 -0.22 -21.11 -27.75
N PRO A 985 -0.93 -20.77 -28.84
CA PRO A 985 -0.41 -19.89 -29.92
C PRO A 985 -0.04 -18.47 -29.48
N ILE A 986 0.81 -17.81 -30.28
CA ILE A 986 1.15 -16.38 -30.15
C ILE A 986 -0.07 -15.55 -30.56
N THR A 987 -0.48 -14.60 -29.72
CA THR A 987 -1.64 -13.73 -29.98
C THR A 987 -1.23 -12.36 -30.55
N SER A 988 -0.07 -11.85 -30.15
CA SER A 988 0.40 -10.52 -30.54
C SER A 988 1.90 -10.35 -30.27
N GLY A 989 2.51 -9.33 -30.87
CA GLY A 989 3.90 -8.96 -30.60
C GLY A 989 4.31 -7.65 -31.25
N THR A 990 5.26 -6.94 -30.62
CA THR A 990 5.66 -5.58 -31.00
C THR A 990 7.08 -5.24 -30.51
N TYR A 991 7.78 -4.34 -31.20
CA TYR A 991 9.01 -3.71 -30.70
C TYR A 991 8.74 -2.78 -29.51
N SER A 992 9.72 -2.63 -28.61
CA SER A 992 9.81 -1.49 -27.68
C SER A 992 9.97 -0.15 -28.41
N GLY A 993 9.73 0.98 -27.74
CA GLY A 993 9.90 2.33 -28.34
C GLY A 993 11.31 2.60 -28.90
N ASP A 994 12.34 2.05 -28.26
CA ASP A 994 13.75 2.09 -28.72
C ASP A 994 14.13 0.94 -29.67
N SER A 995 13.18 0.06 -29.99
CA SER A 995 13.37 -1.20 -30.76
C SER A 995 14.44 -2.18 -30.23
N GLN A 996 14.99 -2.00 -29.03
CA GLN A 996 15.99 -2.91 -28.45
C GLN A 996 15.40 -4.23 -27.95
N SER A 997 14.11 -4.22 -27.59
CA SER A 997 13.37 -5.36 -27.07
C SER A 997 12.14 -5.66 -27.95
N ILE A 998 11.63 -6.88 -27.86
CA ILE A 998 10.39 -7.32 -28.51
C ILE A 998 9.51 -7.98 -27.46
N PHE A 999 8.30 -7.43 -27.28
CA PHE A 999 7.28 -7.97 -26.39
C PHE A 999 6.34 -8.88 -27.19
N VAL A 1000 5.96 -10.03 -26.62
CA VAL A 1000 5.20 -11.08 -27.32
C VAL A 1000 4.17 -11.68 -26.37
N SER A 1001 2.88 -11.67 -26.73
CA SER A 1001 1.80 -12.24 -25.93
C SER A 1001 1.31 -13.59 -26.48
N SER A 1002 0.74 -14.42 -25.61
CA SER A 1002 0.39 -15.81 -25.91
C SER A 1002 -0.92 -16.22 -25.21
N GLU A 1003 -1.65 -17.17 -25.80
CA GLU A 1003 -2.98 -17.62 -25.32
C GLU A 1003 -2.91 -18.43 -24.01
N ASP A 1004 -1.71 -18.86 -23.58
CA ASP A 1004 -1.46 -19.41 -22.24
C ASP A 1004 -1.46 -18.34 -21.13
N GLY A 1005 -1.52 -17.05 -21.47
CA GLY A 1005 -1.40 -15.94 -20.53
C GLY A 1005 0.03 -15.41 -20.37
N THR A 1006 1.03 -16.06 -20.96
CA THR A 1006 2.44 -15.64 -20.84
C THR A 1006 2.73 -14.45 -21.76
N VAL A 1007 3.51 -13.47 -21.26
CA VAL A 1007 4.22 -12.48 -22.07
C VAL A 1007 5.71 -12.79 -22.07
N TYR A 1008 6.33 -12.84 -23.25
CA TYR A 1008 7.75 -13.12 -23.46
C TYR A 1008 8.47 -11.84 -23.90
N VAL A 1009 9.66 -11.59 -23.37
CA VAL A 1009 10.50 -10.42 -23.70
C VAL A 1009 11.80 -10.89 -24.35
N PHE A 1010 11.98 -10.58 -25.63
CA PHE A 1010 13.16 -10.96 -26.42
C PHE A 1010 14.09 -9.76 -26.67
N THR A 1011 15.39 -10.03 -26.81
CA THR A 1011 16.36 -9.06 -27.31
C THR A 1011 16.25 -8.95 -28.83
N ALA A 1012 16.09 -7.74 -29.38
CA ALA A 1012 15.92 -7.54 -30.81
C ALA A 1012 17.13 -7.99 -31.66
N SER A 1013 18.36 -7.76 -31.19
CA SER A 1013 19.58 -8.05 -31.97
C SER A 1013 19.81 -9.53 -32.26
N ASN A 1014 19.25 -10.44 -31.45
CA ASN A 1014 19.55 -11.88 -31.54
C ASN A 1014 18.36 -12.83 -31.28
N LEU A 1015 17.15 -12.32 -31.01
CA LEU A 1015 15.96 -13.08 -30.61
C LEU A 1015 16.19 -14.03 -29.41
N ARG A 1016 17.12 -13.73 -28.51
CA ARG A 1016 17.22 -14.43 -27.21
C ARG A 1016 16.18 -13.90 -26.23
N LEU A 1017 15.45 -14.82 -25.62
CA LEU A 1017 14.52 -14.56 -24.51
C LEU A 1017 15.32 -14.04 -23.30
N ARG A 1018 14.96 -12.85 -22.80
CA ARG A 1018 15.48 -12.29 -21.53
C ARG A 1018 14.60 -12.69 -20.36
N CYS A 1019 13.30 -12.38 -20.50
CA CYS A 1019 12.32 -12.48 -19.44
C CYS A 1019 11.05 -13.18 -19.93
N ARG A 1020 10.42 -13.95 -19.05
CA ARG A 1020 9.10 -14.56 -19.23
C ARG A 1020 8.19 -14.15 -18.08
N ILE A 1021 7.15 -13.39 -18.39
CA ILE A 1021 6.16 -12.88 -17.44
C ILE A 1021 4.93 -13.80 -17.49
N ASN A 1022 4.69 -14.52 -16.41
CA ASN A 1022 3.55 -15.44 -16.29
C ASN A 1022 2.26 -14.66 -15.97
N PRO A 1023 1.07 -15.19 -16.32
CA PRO A 1023 -0.20 -14.49 -16.09
C PRO A 1023 -0.43 -14.14 -14.61
N THR A 1024 0.05 -14.96 -13.68
CA THR A 1024 -0.05 -14.74 -12.23
C THR A 1024 0.64 -13.47 -11.72
N ALA A 1025 1.52 -12.85 -12.52
CA ALA A 1025 2.21 -11.61 -12.15
C ALA A 1025 1.45 -10.33 -12.52
N TYR A 1026 0.42 -10.40 -13.39
CA TYR A 1026 -0.32 -9.21 -13.84
C TYR A 1026 -1.83 -9.43 -14.02
N LEU A 1027 -2.33 -10.66 -13.83
CA LEU A 1027 -3.76 -11.00 -13.81
C LEU A 1027 -4.16 -11.48 -12.40
N PRO A 1028 -5.31 -11.03 -11.86
CA PRO A 1028 -5.82 -11.53 -10.59
C PRO A 1028 -6.30 -12.98 -10.70
N SER A 1029 -6.18 -13.72 -9.59
CA SER A 1029 -6.53 -15.14 -9.45
C SER A 1029 -8.04 -15.42 -9.44
N ASP A 1030 -8.74 -15.08 -10.52
CA ASP A 1030 -10.17 -15.34 -10.69
C ASP A 1030 -10.40 -16.73 -11.34
N PRO A 1031 -11.03 -17.71 -10.66
CA PRO A 1031 -11.22 -19.06 -11.17
C PRO A 1031 -12.35 -19.19 -12.21
N SER A 1032 -13.09 -18.11 -12.51
CA SER A 1032 -14.33 -18.19 -13.29
C SER A 1032 -14.16 -18.30 -14.81
N SER A 1033 -13.03 -17.87 -15.38
CA SER A 1033 -12.81 -17.91 -16.85
C SER A 1033 -11.33 -17.85 -17.26
N ARG A 1034 -10.98 -18.47 -18.40
CA ARG A 1034 -9.62 -18.41 -18.97
C ARG A 1034 -9.36 -17.05 -19.62
N VAL A 1035 -8.84 -16.10 -18.84
CA VAL A 1035 -8.41 -14.78 -19.30
C VAL A 1035 -7.00 -14.87 -19.91
N TYR A 1036 -6.78 -14.21 -21.06
CA TYR A 1036 -5.47 -14.14 -21.72
C TYR A 1036 -5.32 -12.85 -22.55
N PRO A 1037 -4.09 -12.39 -22.85
CA PRO A 1037 -3.84 -11.23 -23.70
C PRO A 1037 -4.12 -11.53 -25.17
N LEU A 1038 -4.97 -10.72 -25.79
CA LEU A 1038 -5.27 -10.74 -27.23
C LEU A 1038 -4.38 -9.79 -28.03
N VAL A 1039 -4.00 -8.65 -27.42
CA VAL A 1039 -3.20 -7.60 -28.07
C VAL A 1039 -2.19 -7.02 -27.09
N ILE A 1040 -1.02 -6.63 -27.60
CA ILE A 1040 0.05 -5.95 -26.86
C ILE A 1040 0.50 -4.70 -27.61
N ALA A 1041 0.83 -3.64 -26.87
CA ALA A 1041 1.37 -2.40 -27.41
C ALA A 1041 2.51 -1.90 -26.53
N ALA A 1042 3.65 -1.51 -27.10
CA ALA A 1042 4.71 -0.83 -26.35
C ALA A 1042 4.39 0.66 -26.18
N HIS A 1043 4.96 1.27 -25.14
CA HIS A 1043 4.96 2.72 -24.99
C HIS A 1043 5.98 3.37 -25.96
N PRO A 1044 5.72 4.55 -26.54
CA PRO A 1044 6.59 5.16 -27.56
C PRO A 1044 7.95 5.66 -27.03
N SER A 1045 8.04 6.17 -25.80
CA SER A 1045 9.33 6.60 -25.19
C SER A 1045 9.90 5.57 -24.22
N GLU A 1046 9.16 5.24 -23.16
CA GLU A 1046 9.60 4.31 -22.11
C GLU A 1046 9.76 2.87 -22.64
N SER A 1047 10.99 2.46 -22.95
CA SER A 1047 11.23 1.23 -23.72
C SER A 1047 10.92 -0.07 -23.01
N ASN A 1048 10.82 -0.06 -21.67
CA ASN A 1048 10.42 -1.22 -20.87
C ASN A 1048 8.93 -1.23 -20.49
N GLN A 1049 8.11 -0.30 -21.00
CA GLN A 1049 6.67 -0.28 -20.71
C GLN A 1049 5.85 -0.89 -21.85
N PHE A 1050 4.87 -1.72 -21.51
CA PHE A 1050 3.87 -2.20 -22.46
C PHE A 1050 2.47 -2.28 -21.85
N GLY A 1051 1.45 -2.16 -22.69
CA GLY A 1051 0.04 -2.39 -22.35
C GLY A 1051 -0.46 -3.69 -22.98
N VAL A 1052 -1.32 -4.42 -22.27
CA VAL A 1052 -1.99 -5.64 -22.74
C VAL A 1052 -3.51 -5.49 -22.69
N GLY A 1053 -4.17 -5.90 -23.78
CA GLY A 1053 -5.63 -5.95 -23.88
C GLY A 1053 -6.12 -7.40 -23.82
N LEU A 1054 -7.07 -7.68 -22.93
CA LEU A 1054 -7.43 -9.05 -22.55
C LEU A 1054 -8.74 -9.56 -23.18
N SER A 1055 -8.91 -10.88 -23.18
CA SER A 1055 -10.11 -11.58 -23.65
C SER A 1055 -11.39 -11.25 -22.88
N ASN A 1056 -11.29 -10.80 -21.62
CA ASN A 1056 -12.44 -10.34 -20.82
C ASN A 1056 -12.80 -8.85 -21.01
N GLY A 1057 -11.98 -8.08 -21.73
CA GLY A 1057 -12.19 -6.65 -21.98
C GLY A 1057 -11.39 -5.69 -21.10
N HIS A 1058 -10.62 -6.18 -20.12
CA HIS A 1058 -9.74 -5.33 -19.33
C HIS A 1058 -8.43 -5.00 -20.06
N VAL A 1059 -7.87 -3.84 -19.72
CA VAL A 1059 -6.55 -3.38 -20.18
C VAL A 1059 -5.67 -3.21 -18.96
N TYR A 1060 -4.45 -3.71 -19.04
CA TYR A 1060 -3.40 -3.51 -18.04
C TYR A 1060 -2.21 -2.80 -18.67
N VAL A 1061 -1.57 -1.92 -17.91
CA VAL A 1061 -0.24 -1.38 -18.20
C VAL A 1061 0.75 -2.12 -17.29
N VAL A 1062 1.91 -2.50 -17.83
CA VAL A 1062 2.91 -3.35 -17.17
C VAL A 1062 4.32 -2.76 -17.35
N GLU A 1063 5.04 -2.62 -16.24
CA GLU A 1063 6.39 -2.05 -16.13
C GLU A 1063 7.29 -2.93 -15.24
N PRO A 1064 8.61 -2.98 -15.46
CA PRO A 1064 9.54 -3.63 -14.54
C PRO A 1064 9.56 -2.88 -13.20
N SER A 1065 9.92 -3.58 -12.12
CA SER A 1065 10.13 -2.96 -10.82
C SER A 1065 11.34 -1.99 -10.82
N GLU A 1066 11.28 -0.93 -10.00
CA GLU A 1066 12.29 0.14 -9.92
C GLU A 1066 13.72 -0.37 -9.61
N SER A 1067 13.84 -1.58 -9.07
CA SER A 1067 15.12 -2.24 -8.77
C SER A 1067 15.88 -2.76 -9.99
N GLU A 1068 15.22 -3.08 -11.12
CA GLU A 1068 15.90 -3.52 -12.36
C GLU A 1068 15.84 -2.46 -13.48
N GLY A 1069 14.77 -1.65 -13.54
CA GLY A 1069 14.54 -0.63 -14.59
C GLY A 1069 14.44 -1.18 -16.03
N THR A 1070 14.59 -2.49 -16.19
CA THR A 1070 14.72 -3.24 -17.44
C THR A 1070 14.14 -4.65 -17.25
N TRP A 1071 13.72 -5.32 -18.33
CA TRP A 1071 13.15 -6.67 -18.24
C TRP A 1071 14.21 -7.76 -18.14
N GLY A 1072 14.72 -7.98 -16.93
CA GLY A 1072 15.80 -8.92 -16.65
C GLY A 1072 17.14 -8.49 -17.25
N THR A 1073 18.20 -9.21 -16.86
CA THR A 1073 19.55 -8.89 -17.33
C THR A 1073 19.70 -9.04 -18.85
N SER A 1074 20.63 -8.31 -19.44
CA SER A 1074 21.09 -8.59 -20.81
C SER A 1074 22.13 -9.72 -20.78
N PRO A 1075 22.11 -10.67 -21.73
CA PRO A 1075 23.20 -11.62 -21.86
C PRO A 1075 24.53 -10.89 -22.08
N PRO A 1076 25.64 -11.37 -21.48
CA PRO A 1076 26.94 -10.73 -21.63
C PRO A 1076 27.26 -10.65 -23.12
N GLY A 1077 27.56 -9.43 -23.58
CA GLY A 1077 27.86 -9.20 -24.99
C GLY A 1077 29.01 -10.09 -25.42
N SER A 1078 28.85 -10.79 -26.54
CA SER A 1078 30.01 -11.20 -27.33
C SER A 1078 30.83 -9.94 -27.59
N ILE A 1079 32.09 -9.94 -27.15
CA ILE A 1079 32.98 -8.83 -27.47
C ILE A 1079 33.18 -8.85 -28.98
N ASP A 1080 32.47 -7.96 -29.67
CA ASP A 1080 32.60 -7.72 -31.10
C ASP A 1080 33.99 -7.10 -31.37
N ASN A 1081 34.99 -7.98 -31.35
CA ASN A 1081 36.34 -7.73 -31.82
C ASN A 1081 36.29 -7.52 -33.33
N PHE A 1082 35.82 -6.34 -33.75
CA PHE A 1082 35.99 -5.81 -35.10
C PHE A 1082 37.48 -5.54 -35.36
N LYS A 1083 38.25 -6.62 -35.54
CA LYS A 1083 39.48 -6.58 -36.29
C LYS A 1083 39.11 -6.30 -37.74
N SER A 1084 39.36 -5.07 -38.16
CA SER A 1084 39.37 -4.70 -39.57
C SER A 1084 40.46 -5.50 -40.29
N PHE A 1085 40.05 -6.35 -41.23
CA PHE A 1085 40.85 -6.80 -42.36
C PHE A 1085 39.99 -6.73 -43.62
N ALA A 1086 40.65 -6.51 -44.76
CA ALA A 1086 40.05 -6.09 -46.03
C ALA A 1086 39.27 -7.19 -46.75
#